data_AF-A0A356BAA0-F1
#
_entry.id   AF-A0A356BAA0-F1
#
_cell.length_a   1.000
_cell.length_b   1.000
_cell.length_c   1.000
_cell.angle_alpha   90.00
_cell.angle_beta   90.00
_cell.angle_gamma   90.00
#
_symmetry.space_group_name_H-M   'P 1'
#
loop_
_entity.id
_entity.type
_entity.pdbx_description
1 polymer ?
#
loop_
_entity_poly.entity_id
_entity_poly.type
_entity_poly.pdbx_seq_one_letter_code
_entity_poly.pdbx_strand_id
1 'polypeptide(L)'
;MSVASYFITNRTSSWLFAAILLIGGIIAYTGLGRLEDPQFTLKQAMIVTQYPGASPQQVEEEVSYPLENAIQQLPYVYHVTSVSTAGLSQIMVEMKDIYRARELKQIWDELRHKVTDLQGKLPPGVGTPLVKDDFGDVYGILYAVTGDGFSDDELRDYVDFLRRELVTVPAVGKVAVGGEQQEQVIVEMSRSRLAALGISPAQLASLLQSQNVVSNAGSIRVDADRLRIHPTGEFQQVSELESLIISNPAASELIYLGDIARVYRAPTEMPSQIIRHGGENALTLGISFSAGVNVVDAGEQIAQRLQQLNYNRPVGIELHTIYNQPDEVANSVSGFIVNLAEAVAIVIIVLLVFMGLRSGILIGLILLLTVLGTFIFMKQMQIELQRVSLGALIIALGMLVDNAIVITEGILIGIQRRLKLADAAALIVKQTQWPLLGATVIAITAFAPIGLSSDATGEFAGSLFWVLLVSLLLSWVTAITLTPFFASLLFKSQLQQSPQAADDEALYRGAIFDVYRTVLTAAMRHRFITYALTILLLVSSVLVFGKVKQVFFPPSNTPIFLLDLWQPAGSDIHYSADQAKQIMTYLLQQDGVTNVTATSGRGAERFMLTYQPEKIYSSYSQLIVRMEDKAQLPALMKQVREHIYSHYPAIDAKLMRLEVGPSTPAKIEARFSGADPDVLRQLSAQAQQILKADPGARNIRDNWRGRQKVIRPLFNEAMARRAGISKQDIDDVLLTSLSGKTLGVYRDGTHLLPIVVRSPLSERDNIDALYDLQVFSSKLGRYIPITQVV
;
A
#
# COMPACT_ATOMS: atom_id res chain seq x y z
N MET A 1 44.42 24.94 -27.19
CA MET A 1 43.73 24.10 -28.20
C MET A 1 42.24 24.13 -27.89
N SER A 2 41.36 24.28 -28.89
CA SER A 2 39.91 24.21 -28.64
C SER A 2 39.49 22.76 -28.33
N VAL A 3 38.43 22.58 -27.53
CA VAL A 3 37.89 21.25 -27.19
C VAL A 3 37.57 20.46 -28.47
N ALA A 4 36.92 21.10 -29.45
CA ALA A 4 36.63 20.50 -30.74
C ALA A 4 37.90 20.04 -31.48
N SER A 5 38.96 20.86 -31.50
CA SER A 5 40.22 20.50 -32.16
C SER A 5 40.87 19.27 -31.51
N TYR A 6 40.81 19.14 -30.18
CA TYR A 6 41.37 17.99 -29.46
C TYR A 6 40.66 16.67 -29.85
N PHE A 7 39.33 16.64 -29.83
CA PHE A 7 38.55 15.44 -30.16
C PHE A 7 38.58 15.10 -31.66
N ILE A 8 38.85 16.07 -32.54
CA ILE A 8 39.07 15.80 -33.97
C ILE A 8 40.45 15.18 -34.22
N THR A 9 41.50 15.67 -33.54
CA THR A 9 42.88 15.18 -33.74
C THR A 9 43.13 13.84 -33.03
N ASN A 10 42.62 13.66 -31.81
CA ASN A 10 42.82 12.46 -31.01
C ASN A 10 41.69 11.45 -31.22
N ARG A 11 41.68 10.79 -32.38
CA ARG A 11 40.62 9.86 -32.78
C ARG A 11 40.41 8.70 -31.81
N THR A 12 41.47 8.23 -31.16
CA THR A 12 41.41 7.15 -30.16
C THR A 12 40.57 7.57 -28.94
N SER A 13 40.76 8.78 -28.42
CA SER A 13 39.99 9.30 -27.29
C SER A 13 38.51 9.48 -27.63
N SER A 14 38.20 9.95 -28.83
CA SER A 14 36.80 10.15 -29.29
C SER A 14 36.07 8.83 -29.50
N TRP A 15 36.71 7.84 -30.14
CA TRP A 15 36.16 6.49 -30.27
C TRP A 15 36.02 5.79 -28.92
N LEU A 16 36.99 5.95 -28.02
CA LEU A 16 36.91 5.41 -26.66
C LEU A 16 35.73 6.03 -25.90
N PHE A 17 35.55 7.35 -25.98
CA PHE A 17 34.42 8.02 -25.33
C PHE A 17 33.08 7.54 -25.90
N ALA A 18 32.95 7.46 -27.23
CA ALA A 18 31.75 6.90 -27.86
C ALA A 18 31.52 5.43 -27.48
N ALA A 19 32.58 4.61 -27.41
CA ALA A 19 32.50 3.21 -27.01
C ALA A 19 32.10 3.05 -25.54
N ILE A 20 32.59 3.91 -24.64
CA ILE A 20 32.16 3.94 -23.23
C ILE A 20 30.68 4.26 -23.12
N LEU A 21 30.19 5.28 -23.84
CA LEU A 21 28.75 5.61 -23.81
C LEU A 21 27.90 4.49 -24.40
N LEU A 22 28.35 3.86 -25.49
CA LEU A 22 27.62 2.79 -26.16
C LEU A 22 27.64 1.49 -25.35
N ILE A 23 28.81 0.92 -25.09
CA ILE A 23 28.97 -0.36 -24.38
C ILE A 23 28.58 -0.20 -22.91
N GLY A 24 29.07 0.86 -22.25
CA GLY A 24 28.74 1.17 -20.87
C GLY A 24 27.25 1.44 -20.69
N GLY A 25 26.61 2.13 -21.64
CA GLY A 25 25.17 2.36 -21.63
C GLY A 25 24.35 1.09 -21.83
N ILE A 26 24.76 0.19 -22.72
CA ILE A 26 24.11 -1.13 -22.90
C ILE A 26 24.24 -1.98 -21.63
N ILE A 27 25.43 -2.05 -21.02
CA ILE A 27 25.67 -2.77 -19.75
C ILE A 27 24.91 -2.11 -18.59
N ALA A 28 24.78 -0.79 -18.60
CA ALA A 28 24.00 -0.08 -17.59
C ALA A 28 22.52 -0.42 -17.73
N TYR A 29 21.99 -0.37 -18.95
CA TYR A 29 20.61 -0.71 -19.28
C TYR A 29 20.23 -2.13 -18.81
N THR A 30 21.07 -3.13 -19.06
CA THR A 30 20.77 -4.51 -18.62
C THR A 30 20.87 -4.71 -17.10
N GLY A 31 21.57 -3.82 -16.39
CA GLY A 31 21.70 -3.88 -14.94
C GLY A 31 20.87 -2.84 -14.17
N LEU A 32 19.96 -2.12 -14.83
CA LEU A 32 19.05 -1.19 -14.18
C LEU A 32 17.80 -1.94 -13.68
N GLY A 33 17.39 -1.64 -12.45
CA GLY A 33 16.12 -2.09 -11.90
C GLY A 33 14.93 -1.54 -12.69
N ARG A 34 13.82 -2.29 -12.66
CA ARG A 34 12.56 -1.93 -13.31
C ARG A 34 11.46 -1.89 -12.27
N LEU A 35 10.73 -0.79 -12.25
CA LEU A 35 9.57 -0.60 -11.37
C LEU A 35 8.44 0.06 -12.15
N GLU A 36 7.24 -0.06 -11.62
CA GLU A 36 6.08 0.65 -12.17
C GLU A 36 6.22 2.15 -11.92
N ASP A 37 6.44 2.50 -10.65
CA ASP A 37 6.49 3.86 -10.14
C ASP A 37 7.73 4.05 -9.23
N PRO A 38 8.18 5.29 -9.00
CA PRO A 38 9.24 5.59 -8.04
C PRO A 38 8.91 5.07 -6.64
N GLN A 39 9.88 4.44 -5.97
CA GLN A 39 9.73 4.09 -4.55
C GLN A 39 9.70 5.38 -3.73
N PHE A 40 8.68 5.54 -2.89
CA PHE A 40 8.70 6.55 -1.82
C PHE A 40 8.38 5.89 -0.48
N THR A 41 8.94 6.45 0.58
CA THR A 41 8.85 5.86 1.91
C THR A 41 7.53 6.26 2.58
N LEU A 42 6.73 5.29 3.00
CA LEU A 42 5.55 5.56 3.83
C LEU A 42 6.00 5.91 5.26
N LYS A 43 5.51 7.06 5.74
CA LYS A 43 5.90 7.70 7.01
C LYS A 43 4.84 7.51 8.10
N GLN A 44 4.15 6.37 8.07
CA GLN A 44 3.01 6.10 8.93
C GLN A 44 3.21 4.82 9.75
N ALA A 45 2.84 4.87 11.02
CA ALA A 45 2.81 3.72 11.91
C ALA A 45 1.44 3.63 12.61
N MET A 46 0.99 2.42 12.92
CA MET A 46 -0.27 2.19 13.61
C MET A 46 -0.04 1.57 14.97
N ILE A 47 -0.61 2.15 16.02
CA ILE A 47 -0.63 1.59 17.37
C ILE A 47 -2.02 1.02 17.62
N VAL A 48 -2.07 -0.27 17.96
CA VAL A 48 -3.33 -0.95 18.33
C VAL A 48 -3.25 -1.36 19.80
N THR A 49 -4.28 -1.00 20.56
CA THR A 49 -4.35 -1.34 21.99
C THR A 49 -5.75 -1.85 22.31
N GLN A 50 -5.83 -3.07 22.84
CA GLN A 50 -7.10 -3.66 23.28
C GLN A 50 -7.39 -3.22 24.71
N TYR A 51 -8.63 -2.86 25.01
CA TYR A 51 -9.10 -2.61 26.37
C TYR A 51 -10.47 -3.27 26.61
N PRO A 52 -10.54 -4.62 26.63
CA PRO A 52 -11.80 -5.35 26.61
C PRO A 52 -12.76 -4.90 27.73
N GLY A 53 -14.03 -4.68 27.38
CA GLY A 53 -15.08 -4.25 28.32
C GLY A 53 -15.18 -2.73 28.53
N ALA A 54 -14.21 -1.94 28.07
CA ALA A 54 -14.28 -0.48 28.18
C ALA A 54 -15.22 0.14 27.14
N SER A 55 -15.97 1.17 27.55
CA SER A 55 -16.76 1.98 26.63
C SER A 55 -15.87 2.80 25.68
N PRO A 56 -16.35 3.21 24.50
CA PRO A 56 -15.56 4.05 23.58
C PRO A 56 -14.98 5.30 24.24
N GLN A 57 -15.72 5.92 25.16
CA GLN A 57 -15.26 7.09 25.92
C GLN A 57 -14.13 6.73 26.89
N GLN A 58 -14.24 5.63 27.63
CA GLN A 58 -13.14 5.19 28.52
C GLN A 58 -11.90 4.80 27.73
N VAL A 59 -12.06 4.17 26.56
CA VAL A 59 -10.93 3.87 25.67
C VAL A 59 -10.26 5.17 25.22
N GLU A 60 -11.03 6.19 24.88
CA GLU A 60 -10.50 7.51 24.51
C GLU A 60 -9.77 8.18 25.69
N GLU A 61 -10.43 8.35 26.83
CA GLU A 61 -9.91 9.07 28.00
C GLU A 61 -8.72 8.35 28.68
N GLU A 62 -8.78 7.02 28.80
CA GLU A 62 -7.85 6.24 29.61
C GLU A 62 -6.71 5.58 28.80
N VAL A 63 -6.89 5.42 27.48
CA VAL A 63 -5.90 4.75 26.60
C VAL A 63 -5.45 5.66 25.46
N SER A 64 -6.37 6.11 24.59
CA SER A 64 -6.01 6.89 23.40
C SER A 64 -5.39 8.23 23.78
N TYR A 65 -6.01 8.98 24.69
CA TYR A 65 -5.56 10.31 25.10
C TYR A 65 -4.17 10.30 25.77
N PRO A 66 -3.85 9.42 26.74
CA PRO A 66 -2.50 9.32 27.30
C PRO A 66 -1.45 8.93 26.24
N LEU A 67 -1.77 7.97 25.37
CA LEU A 67 -0.86 7.53 24.29
C LEU A 67 -0.61 8.64 23.28
N GLU A 68 -1.66 9.33 22.83
CA GLU A 68 -1.56 10.46 21.91
C GLU A 68 -0.69 11.58 22.50
N ASN A 69 -0.92 11.96 23.75
CA ASN A 69 -0.13 13.00 24.40
C ASN A 69 1.36 12.63 24.48
N ALA A 70 1.70 11.37 24.73
CA ALA A 70 3.10 10.95 24.74
C ALA A 70 3.70 10.88 23.33
N ILE A 71 2.94 10.43 22.33
CA ILE A 71 3.37 10.39 20.93
C ILE A 71 3.60 11.80 20.40
N GLN A 72 2.70 12.75 20.69
CA GLN A 72 2.80 14.14 20.26
C GLN A 72 4.01 14.88 20.84
N GLN A 73 4.62 14.39 21.94
CA GLN A 73 5.88 14.93 22.46
C GLN A 73 7.08 14.63 21.55
N LEU A 74 6.96 13.68 20.61
CA LEU A 74 8.02 13.37 19.68
C LEU A 74 8.14 14.48 18.62
N PRO A 75 9.32 15.10 18.43
CA PRO A 75 9.48 16.22 17.51
C PRO A 75 9.28 15.86 16.05
N TYR A 76 9.27 14.56 15.71
CA TYR A 76 9.15 14.03 14.36
C TYR A 76 7.70 13.94 13.86
N VAL A 77 6.73 13.96 14.77
CA VAL A 77 5.31 13.73 14.46
C VAL A 77 4.72 14.95 13.74
N TYR A 78 3.98 14.70 12.67
CA TYR A 78 3.19 15.69 11.93
C TYR A 78 1.73 15.64 12.35
N HIS A 79 1.11 14.46 12.26
CA HIS A 79 -0.30 14.26 12.59
C HIS A 79 -0.52 12.97 13.37
N VAL A 80 -1.45 13.00 14.32
CA VAL A 80 -1.93 11.82 15.03
C VAL A 80 -3.44 11.75 14.83
N THR A 81 -3.93 10.59 14.44
CA THR A 81 -5.37 10.34 14.26
C THR A 81 -5.76 9.06 14.96
N SER A 82 -6.64 9.16 15.95
CA SER A 82 -7.14 8.02 16.72
C SER A 82 -8.56 7.64 16.33
N VAL A 83 -8.87 6.38 16.55
CA VAL A 83 -10.21 5.81 16.49
C VAL A 83 -10.39 4.96 17.74
N SER A 84 -11.30 5.38 18.61
CA SER A 84 -11.63 4.69 19.86
C SER A 84 -13.00 4.04 19.72
N THR A 85 -13.03 2.72 19.63
CA THR A 85 -14.25 1.91 19.62
C THR A 85 -14.37 1.13 20.93
N ALA A 86 -15.50 0.47 21.16
CA ALA A 86 -15.71 -0.33 22.37
C ALA A 86 -14.59 -1.38 22.50
N GLY A 87 -13.81 -1.25 23.56
CA GLY A 87 -12.66 -2.09 23.88
C GLY A 87 -11.47 -2.10 22.91
N LEU A 88 -11.36 -1.13 22.00
CA LEU A 88 -10.25 -1.07 21.04
C LEU A 88 -9.83 0.38 20.72
N SER A 89 -8.55 0.67 20.88
CA SER A 89 -7.90 1.92 20.46
C SER A 89 -7.03 1.66 19.23
N GLN A 90 -7.22 2.45 18.18
CA GLN A 90 -6.41 2.43 16.96
C GLN A 90 -5.86 3.83 16.69
N ILE A 91 -4.57 4.04 16.91
CA ILE A 91 -3.89 5.32 16.72
C ILE A 91 -3.00 5.24 15.48
N MET A 92 -3.25 6.10 14.49
CA MET A 92 -2.38 6.30 13.35
C MET A 92 -1.45 7.48 13.61
N VAL A 93 -0.17 7.29 13.41
CA VAL A 93 0.87 8.33 13.60
C VAL A 93 1.54 8.58 12.26
N GLU A 94 1.52 9.83 11.82
CA GLU A 94 2.18 10.29 10.61
C GLU A 94 3.37 11.18 10.98
N MET A 95 4.55 10.83 10.46
CA MET A 95 5.79 11.58 10.66
C MET A 95 5.92 12.68 9.60
N LYS A 96 6.66 13.74 9.93
CA LYS A 96 6.89 14.86 8.99
C LYS A 96 7.57 14.38 7.72
N ASP A 97 7.20 15.00 6.60
CA ASP A 97 7.67 14.60 5.28
C ASP A 97 9.18 14.75 5.02
N ILE A 98 9.88 15.49 5.85
CA ILE A 98 11.31 15.74 5.72
C ILE A 98 12.17 14.49 5.98
N TYR A 99 11.65 13.51 6.73
CA TYR A 99 12.42 12.32 7.11
C TYR A 99 12.45 11.28 5.99
N ARG A 100 13.60 10.64 5.81
CA ARG A 100 13.81 9.59 4.79
C ARG A 100 13.92 8.21 5.44
N ALA A 101 13.86 7.15 4.61
CA ALA A 101 13.88 5.75 5.06
C ALA A 101 14.95 5.38 6.10
N ARG A 102 16.14 5.98 6.01
CA ARG A 102 17.23 5.71 6.95
C ARG A 102 16.95 6.27 8.36
N GLU A 103 16.39 7.48 8.42
CA GLU A 103 16.09 8.17 9.68
C GLU A 103 14.86 7.56 10.36
N LEU A 104 13.89 7.12 9.56
CA LEU A 104 12.65 6.52 10.07
C LEU A 104 12.88 5.31 10.95
N LYS A 105 13.92 4.49 10.70
CA LYS A 105 14.24 3.34 11.57
C LYS A 105 14.44 3.75 13.02
N GLN A 106 15.26 4.78 13.24
CA GLN A 106 15.50 5.34 14.58
C GLN A 106 14.24 5.99 15.16
N ILE A 107 13.45 6.68 14.32
CA ILE A 107 12.19 7.31 14.74
C ILE A 107 11.18 6.26 15.21
N TRP A 108 11.09 5.11 14.55
CA TRP A 108 10.22 4.01 14.94
C TRP A 108 10.66 3.35 16.25
N ASP A 109 11.97 3.21 16.47
CA ASP A 109 12.51 2.74 17.75
C ASP A 109 12.16 3.70 18.89
N GLU A 110 12.31 5.01 18.67
CA GLU A 110 11.93 6.04 19.66
C GLU A 110 10.42 6.05 19.94
N LEU A 111 9.58 5.89 18.91
CA LEU A 111 8.14 5.74 19.06
C LEU A 111 7.81 4.51 19.93
N ARG A 112 8.44 3.37 19.66
CA ARG A 112 8.22 2.12 20.39
C ARG A 112 8.65 2.22 21.86
N HIS A 113 9.78 2.85 22.14
CA HIS A 113 10.21 3.13 23.51
C HIS A 113 9.20 4.03 24.23
N LYS A 114 8.77 5.12 23.59
CA LYS A 114 7.80 6.07 24.17
C LYS A 114 6.47 5.41 24.53
N VAL A 115 5.99 4.50 23.68
CA VAL A 115 4.75 3.73 23.91
C VAL A 115 4.95 2.69 25.02
N THR A 116 6.07 1.96 25.02
CA THR A 116 6.39 0.96 26.05
C THR A 116 6.56 1.60 27.43
N ASP A 117 7.18 2.77 27.53
CA ASP A 117 7.36 3.51 28.80
C ASP A 117 6.03 3.90 29.45
N LEU A 118 4.98 4.12 28.65
CA LEU A 118 3.64 4.40 29.14
C LEU A 118 2.87 3.15 29.56
N GLN A 119 3.27 1.95 29.14
CA GLN A 119 2.53 0.72 29.40
C GLN A 119 2.26 0.51 30.90
N GLY A 120 3.25 0.77 31.76
CA GLY A 120 3.10 0.65 33.21
C GLY A 120 2.20 1.72 33.87
N LYS A 121 1.78 2.74 33.13
CA LYS A 121 0.88 3.81 33.59
C LYS A 121 -0.56 3.65 33.08
N LEU A 122 -0.79 2.74 32.14
CA LEU A 122 -2.15 2.46 31.64
C LEU A 122 -2.96 1.72 32.73
N PRO A 123 -4.29 1.89 32.75
CA PRO A 123 -5.16 1.19 33.70
C PRO A 123 -5.01 -0.34 33.65
N PRO A 124 -5.33 -1.05 34.76
CA PRO A 124 -5.39 -2.50 34.75
C PRO A 124 -6.45 -2.98 33.76
N GLY A 125 -6.14 -4.05 33.03
CA GLY A 125 -7.02 -4.63 32.00
C GLY A 125 -6.77 -4.11 30.58
N VAL A 126 -5.95 -3.06 30.42
CA VAL A 126 -5.46 -2.64 29.10
C VAL A 126 -4.41 -3.63 28.61
N GLY A 127 -4.57 -4.13 27.38
CA GLY A 127 -3.60 -4.99 26.73
C GLY A 127 -2.34 -4.22 26.34
N THR A 128 -1.24 -4.92 26.08
CA THR A 128 0.02 -4.31 25.62
C THR A 128 -0.22 -3.55 24.30
N PRO A 129 0.11 -2.25 24.22
CA PRO A 129 0.07 -1.52 22.96
C PRO A 129 1.02 -2.13 21.92
N LEU A 130 0.51 -2.46 20.74
CA LEU A 130 1.28 -3.02 19.63
C LEU A 130 1.57 -1.94 18.61
N VAL A 131 2.85 -1.58 18.46
CA VAL A 131 3.33 -0.64 17.44
C VAL A 131 3.61 -1.40 16.15
N LYS A 132 2.83 -1.13 15.10
CA LYS A 132 3.00 -1.65 13.74
C LYS A 132 3.68 -0.58 12.87
N ASP A 133 5.01 -0.59 12.87
CA ASP A 133 5.88 0.24 12.01
C ASP A 133 6.00 -0.31 10.59
N ASP A 134 5.68 -1.59 10.42
CA ASP A 134 5.53 -2.32 9.17
C ASP A 134 4.18 -2.09 8.48
N PHE A 135 3.31 -1.26 9.07
CA PHE A 135 2.01 -0.92 8.47
C PHE A 135 2.18 -0.30 7.08
N GLY A 136 3.34 0.30 6.78
CA GLY A 136 3.70 0.88 5.48
C GLY A 136 4.23 -0.10 4.43
N ASP A 137 4.40 -1.39 4.74
CA ASP A 137 4.90 -2.37 3.75
C ASP A 137 3.95 -2.50 2.55
N VAL A 138 4.52 -2.74 1.36
CA VAL A 138 3.76 -2.98 0.12
C VAL A 138 3.98 -4.42 -0.34
N TYR A 139 2.90 -5.18 -0.43
CA TYR A 139 2.86 -6.58 -0.85
C TYR A 139 2.59 -6.66 -2.36
N GLY A 140 3.65 -6.47 -3.17
CA GLY A 140 3.55 -6.40 -4.63
C GLY A 140 2.92 -7.65 -5.29
N ILE A 141 2.86 -8.78 -4.60
CA ILE A 141 2.03 -9.92 -5.02
C ILE A 141 1.03 -10.23 -3.91
N LEU A 142 -0.24 -10.39 -4.29
CA LEU A 142 -1.32 -10.79 -3.39
C LEU A 142 -2.09 -11.97 -4.02
N TYR A 143 -1.98 -13.12 -3.38
CA TYR A 143 -2.75 -14.32 -3.75
C TYR A 143 -3.92 -14.54 -2.80
N ALA A 144 -4.99 -15.16 -3.31
CA ALA A 144 -6.01 -15.84 -2.51
C ALA A 144 -5.73 -17.35 -2.55
N VAL A 145 -5.79 -18.00 -1.39
CA VAL A 145 -5.70 -19.45 -1.26
C VAL A 145 -7.07 -19.97 -0.86
N THR A 146 -7.70 -20.76 -1.71
CA THR A 146 -8.99 -21.43 -1.47
C THR A 146 -8.75 -22.93 -1.28
N GLY A 147 -9.68 -23.63 -0.64
CA GLY A 147 -9.57 -25.08 -0.41
C GLY A 147 -10.95 -25.74 -0.45
N ASP A 148 -11.27 -26.42 -1.55
CA ASP A 148 -12.51 -27.22 -1.65
C ASP A 148 -12.36 -28.51 -0.85
N GLY A 149 -13.26 -28.73 0.11
CA GLY A 149 -13.24 -29.88 1.01
C GLY A 149 -12.19 -29.84 2.14
N PHE A 150 -11.44 -28.74 2.28
CA PHE A 150 -10.49 -28.54 3.37
C PHE A 150 -11.08 -27.67 4.49
N SER A 151 -10.65 -27.96 5.71
CA SER A 151 -10.90 -27.10 6.86
C SER A 151 -10.04 -25.82 6.81
N ASP A 152 -10.48 -24.76 7.49
CA ASP A 152 -9.71 -23.51 7.59
C ASP A 152 -8.32 -23.75 8.23
N ASP A 153 -8.17 -24.77 9.08
CA ASP A 153 -6.91 -25.17 9.72
C ASP A 153 -5.95 -25.82 8.72
N GLU A 154 -6.42 -26.77 7.90
CA GLU A 154 -5.61 -27.39 6.85
C GLU A 154 -5.17 -26.37 5.79
N LEU A 155 -6.05 -25.42 5.47
CA LEU A 155 -5.72 -24.31 4.58
C LEU A 155 -4.63 -23.43 5.19
N ARG A 156 -4.73 -23.13 6.49
CA ARG A 156 -3.71 -22.38 7.23
C ARG A 156 -2.37 -23.10 7.26
N ASP A 157 -2.34 -24.40 7.53
CA ASP A 157 -1.11 -25.19 7.54
C ASP A 157 -0.39 -25.15 6.19
N TYR A 158 -1.15 -25.24 5.10
CA TYR A 158 -0.60 -25.11 3.75
C TYR A 158 -0.08 -23.69 3.48
N VAL A 159 -0.81 -22.66 3.89
CA VAL A 159 -0.37 -21.27 3.74
C VAL A 159 0.87 -20.97 4.59
N ASP A 160 0.96 -21.51 5.80
CA ASP A 160 2.13 -21.42 6.67
C ASP A 160 3.34 -22.16 6.08
N PHE A 161 3.12 -23.31 5.43
CA PHE A 161 4.13 -23.98 4.63
C PHE A 161 4.62 -23.08 3.49
N LEU A 162 3.72 -22.51 2.67
CA LEU A 162 4.09 -21.57 1.61
C LEU A 162 4.85 -20.36 2.17
N ARG A 163 4.41 -19.78 3.29
CA ARG A 163 5.09 -18.66 3.97
C ARG A 163 6.53 -19.02 4.31
N ARG A 164 6.75 -20.16 4.97
CA ARG A 164 8.11 -20.61 5.36
C ARG A 164 9.01 -20.81 4.14
N GLU A 165 8.49 -21.39 3.07
CA GLU A 165 9.26 -21.67 1.87
C GLU A 165 9.53 -20.43 1.01
N LEU A 166 8.57 -19.51 0.88
CA LEU A 166 8.71 -18.30 0.07
C LEU A 166 9.62 -17.26 0.72
N VAL A 167 9.66 -17.18 2.05
CA VAL A 167 10.60 -16.30 2.78
C VAL A 167 12.06 -16.66 2.50
N THR A 168 12.36 -17.90 2.08
CA THR A 168 13.73 -18.31 1.72
C THR A 168 14.20 -17.77 0.36
N VAL A 169 13.29 -17.26 -0.47
CA VAL A 169 13.62 -16.69 -1.78
C VAL A 169 14.33 -15.35 -1.57
N PRO A 170 15.56 -15.13 -2.07
CA PRO A 170 16.33 -13.91 -1.80
C PRO A 170 15.61 -12.59 -2.16
N ALA A 171 14.74 -12.64 -3.17
CA ALA A 171 13.96 -11.49 -3.62
C ALA A 171 12.76 -11.14 -2.72
N VAL A 172 12.39 -12.02 -1.78
CA VAL A 172 11.26 -11.84 -0.87
C VAL A 172 11.75 -11.19 0.42
N GLY A 173 11.14 -10.05 0.77
CA GLY A 173 11.43 -9.36 2.03
C GLY A 173 10.62 -9.90 3.19
N LYS A 174 9.30 -10.01 2.98
CA LYS A 174 8.35 -10.45 4.00
C LYS A 174 7.11 -11.03 3.35
N VAL A 175 6.54 -12.04 4.00
CA VAL A 175 5.28 -12.67 3.60
C VAL A 175 4.27 -12.48 4.73
N ALA A 176 3.11 -11.93 4.41
CA ALA A 176 2.00 -11.74 5.33
C ALA A 176 0.80 -12.58 4.92
N VAL A 177 0.06 -13.04 5.92
CA VAL A 177 -1.15 -13.83 5.72
C VAL A 177 -2.33 -13.05 6.28
N GLY A 178 -3.40 -12.94 5.50
CA GLY A 178 -4.66 -12.33 5.91
C GLY A 178 -5.78 -13.36 6.03
N GLY A 179 -6.77 -13.07 6.86
CA GLY A 179 -7.90 -13.96 7.12
C GLY A 179 -7.61 -15.12 8.08
N GLU A 180 -6.41 -15.21 8.69
CA GLU A 180 -6.12 -16.23 9.70
C GLU A 180 -7.10 -16.10 10.88
N GLN A 181 -7.82 -17.19 11.16
CA GLN A 181 -8.71 -17.29 12.31
C GLN A 181 -7.95 -17.89 13.48
N GLN A 182 -8.01 -17.23 14.64
CA GLN A 182 -7.47 -17.79 15.86
C GLN A 182 -8.39 -18.90 16.35
N GLU A 183 -7.86 -20.09 16.51
CA GLU A 183 -8.59 -21.19 17.12
C GLU A 183 -8.51 -21.16 18.64
N GLN A 184 -9.51 -21.77 19.25
CA GLN A 184 -9.70 -21.82 20.68
C GLN A 184 -10.28 -23.17 21.08
N VAL A 185 -9.94 -23.61 22.30
CA VAL A 185 -10.57 -24.77 22.91
C VAL A 185 -11.78 -24.27 23.70
N ILE A 186 -12.96 -24.71 23.29
CA ILE A 186 -14.22 -24.29 23.87
C ILE A 186 -14.68 -25.33 24.87
N VAL A 187 -14.86 -24.91 26.12
CA VAL A 187 -15.52 -25.69 27.16
C VAL A 187 -16.94 -25.13 27.28
N GLU A 188 -17.86 -25.78 26.58
CA GLU A 188 -19.26 -25.37 26.51
C GLU A 188 -20.07 -26.03 27.62
N MET A 189 -20.64 -25.23 28.51
CA MET A 189 -21.23 -25.73 29.76
C MET A 189 -22.55 -25.04 30.08
N SER A 190 -23.59 -25.83 30.35
CA SER A 190 -24.91 -25.31 30.69
C SER A 190 -24.91 -24.65 32.06
N ARG A 191 -25.51 -23.46 32.14
CA ARG A 191 -25.62 -22.68 33.38
C ARG A 191 -26.48 -23.40 34.41
N SER A 192 -27.53 -24.07 33.95
CA SER A 192 -28.47 -24.83 34.81
C SER A 192 -27.78 -25.99 35.53
N ARG A 193 -26.88 -26.72 34.83
CA ARG A 193 -26.13 -27.84 35.39
C ARG A 193 -25.08 -27.37 36.39
N LEU A 194 -24.35 -26.31 36.07
CA LEU A 194 -23.41 -25.68 37.01
C LEU A 194 -24.09 -25.27 38.31
N ALA A 195 -25.27 -24.63 38.19
CA ALA A 195 -26.02 -24.17 39.34
C ALA A 195 -26.52 -25.32 40.21
N ALA A 196 -27.03 -26.40 39.58
CA ALA A 196 -27.52 -27.58 40.28
C ALA A 196 -26.41 -28.33 41.04
N LEU A 197 -25.19 -28.36 40.49
CA LEU A 197 -24.04 -29.04 41.10
C LEU A 197 -23.28 -28.18 42.12
N GLY A 198 -23.60 -26.89 42.23
CA GLY A 198 -22.96 -25.97 43.18
C GLY A 198 -21.46 -25.76 42.92
N ILE A 199 -20.98 -26.08 41.72
CA ILE A 199 -19.57 -25.93 41.36
C ILE A 199 -19.26 -24.44 41.22
N SER A 200 -18.25 -23.95 41.92
CA SER A 200 -17.88 -22.54 41.84
C SER A 200 -17.09 -22.23 40.57
N PRO A 201 -17.35 -21.10 39.88
CA PRO A 201 -16.58 -20.70 38.70
C PRO A 201 -15.08 -20.50 39.00
N ALA A 202 -14.76 -20.01 40.20
CA ALA A 202 -13.38 -19.80 40.66
C ALA A 202 -12.62 -21.13 40.81
N GLN A 203 -13.28 -22.18 41.31
CA GLN A 203 -12.69 -23.51 41.40
C GLN A 203 -12.39 -24.07 40.01
N LEU A 204 -13.35 -23.97 39.08
CA LEU A 204 -13.15 -24.42 37.70
C LEU A 204 -11.99 -23.68 37.03
N ALA A 205 -11.93 -22.36 37.18
CA ALA A 205 -10.81 -21.55 36.68
C ALA A 205 -9.47 -22.02 37.24
N SER A 206 -9.36 -22.19 38.56
CA SER A 206 -8.12 -22.63 39.20
C SER A 206 -7.67 -24.00 38.72
N LEU A 207 -8.62 -24.90 38.44
CA LEU A 207 -8.38 -26.28 38.08
C LEU A 207 -7.95 -26.41 36.61
N LEU A 208 -8.56 -25.64 35.70
CA LEU A 208 -8.10 -25.52 34.32
C LEU A 208 -6.70 -24.87 34.23
N GLN A 209 -6.39 -23.90 35.10
CA GLN A 209 -5.07 -23.27 35.15
C GLN A 209 -3.99 -24.19 35.70
N SER A 210 -4.27 -24.96 36.74
CA SER A 210 -3.27 -25.80 37.41
C SER A 210 -2.85 -27.03 36.61
N GLN A 211 -3.72 -27.52 35.72
CA GLN A 211 -3.47 -28.76 34.98
C GLN A 211 -2.66 -28.56 33.68
N ASN A 212 -2.48 -27.32 33.23
CA ASN A 212 -1.79 -27.02 31.97
C ASN A 212 -0.46 -26.25 32.15
N VAL A 213 0.21 -26.49 33.28
CA VAL A 213 1.49 -25.85 33.61
C VAL A 213 2.66 -26.74 33.20
N VAL A 214 3.65 -26.17 32.51
CA VAL A 214 4.92 -26.86 32.23
C VAL A 214 5.60 -27.18 33.57
N SER A 215 5.71 -28.46 33.89
CA SER A 215 6.30 -28.89 35.16
C SER A 215 7.82 -28.76 35.14
N ASN A 216 8.37 -28.01 36.10
CA ASN A 216 9.80 -27.98 36.40
C ASN A 216 10.09 -28.78 37.68
N ALA A 217 10.10 -30.10 37.57
CA ALA A 217 10.35 -31.00 38.70
C ALA A 217 11.84 -31.19 39.03
N GLY A 218 12.73 -30.42 38.41
CA GLY A 218 14.16 -30.46 38.67
C GLY A 218 14.87 -31.70 38.09
N SER A 219 16.02 -32.04 38.69
CA SER A 219 16.87 -33.15 38.26
C SER A 219 17.62 -33.74 39.44
N ILE A 220 17.86 -35.05 39.42
CA ILE A 220 18.70 -35.75 40.41
C ILE A 220 20.01 -36.21 39.76
N ARG A 221 21.12 -36.15 40.51
CA ARG A 221 22.40 -36.70 40.06
C ARG A 221 22.53 -38.15 40.53
N VAL A 222 22.83 -39.06 39.62
CA VAL A 222 23.10 -40.48 39.90
C VAL A 222 24.47 -40.80 39.28
N ASP A 223 25.49 -40.97 40.13
CA ASP A 223 26.90 -41.11 39.73
C ASP A 223 27.41 -39.97 38.82
N ALA A 224 27.65 -40.29 37.54
CA ALA A 224 28.06 -39.36 36.49
C ALA A 224 26.87 -38.71 35.77
N ASP A 225 25.66 -39.28 35.87
CA ASP A 225 24.48 -38.85 35.14
C ASP A 225 23.64 -37.83 35.92
N ARG A 226 23.01 -36.91 35.19
CA ARG A 226 22.02 -35.96 35.72
C ARG A 226 20.67 -36.25 35.09
N LEU A 227 19.82 -36.97 35.83
CA LEU A 227 18.51 -37.38 35.38
C LEU A 227 17.48 -36.26 35.64
N ARG A 228 16.88 -35.72 34.57
CA ARG A 228 15.77 -34.77 34.68
C ARG A 228 14.49 -35.51 35.08
N ILE A 229 13.77 -34.97 36.06
CA ILE A 229 12.45 -35.47 36.45
C ILE A 229 11.43 -34.75 35.58
N HIS A 230 10.57 -35.51 34.90
CA HIS A 230 9.52 -35.00 34.03
C HIS A 230 8.19 -35.66 34.39
N PRO A 231 7.40 -35.08 35.32
CA PRO A 231 6.08 -35.58 35.67
C PRO A 231 5.17 -35.59 34.46
N THR A 232 4.28 -36.57 34.39
CA THR A 232 3.17 -36.60 33.42
C THR A 232 1.99 -35.76 33.95
N GLY A 233 0.99 -35.51 33.10
CA GLY A 233 -0.19 -34.72 33.45
C GLY A 233 -0.62 -33.71 32.38
N GLU A 234 0.20 -33.53 31.34
CA GLU A 234 -0.14 -32.71 30.17
C GLU A 234 -1.14 -33.46 29.27
N PHE A 235 -2.13 -32.74 28.74
CA PHE A 235 -3.12 -33.29 27.82
C PHE A 235 -2.59 -33.34 26.39
N GLN A 236 -2.66 -34.49 25.73
CA GLN A 236 -2.24 -34.62 24.32
C GLN A 236 -3.36 -34.33 23.33
N GLN A 237 -4.62 -34.53 23.74
CA GLN A 237 -5.79 -34.29 22.91
C GLN A 237 -6.81 -33.43 23.67
N VAL A 238 -7.55 -32.61 22.93
CA VAL A 238 -8.61 -31.75 23.49
C VAL A 238 -9.68 -32.57 24.22
N SER A 239 -9.98 -33.78 23.75
CA SER A 239 -10.93 -34.70 24.38
C SER A 239 -10.49 -35.17 25.77
N GLU A 240 -9.19 -35.17 26.08
CA GLU A 240 -8.71 -35.58 27.41
C GLU A 240 -9.12 -34.57 28.50
N LEU A 241 -9.38 -33.30 28.13
CA LEU A 241 -9.94 -32.31 29.05
C LEU A 241 -11.30 -32.74 29.60
N GLU A 242 -12.06 -33.58 28.90
CA GLU A 242 -13.33 -34.10 29.39
C GLU A 242 -13.16 -35.04 30.59
N SER A 243 -11.99 -35.69 30.72
CA SER A 243 -11.65 -36.57 31.86
C SER A 243 -11.21 -35.82 33.11
N LEU A 244 -11.29 -34.49 33.09
CA LEU A 244 -10.85 -33.65 34.18
C LEU A 244 -11.86 -33.69 35.35
N ILE A 245 -11.40 -34.06 36.54
CA ILE A 245 -12.26 -34.14 37.73
C ILE A 245 -12.51 -32.72 38.27
N ILE A 246 -13.78 -32.33 38.37
CA ILE A 246 -14.20 -30.98 38.78
C ILE A 246 -15.01 -30.96 40.09
N SER A 247 -15.34 -32.14 40.63
CA SER A 247 -16.01 -32.27 41.92
C SER A 247 -15.17 -31.69 43.06
N ASN A 248 -15.84 -31.22 44.12
CA ASN A 248 -15.17 -30.79 45.35
C ASN A 248 -14.40 -31.99 45.96
N PRO A 249 -13.16 -31.83 46.45
CA PRO A 249 -12.43 -32.90 47.14
C PRO A 249 -13.19 -33.57 48.29
N ALA A 250 -14.17 -32.89 48.90
CA ALA A 250 -15.02 -33.42 49.96
C ALA A 250 -16.31 -34.11 49.47
N ALA A 251 -16.58 -34.13 48.16
CA ALA A 251 -17.76 -34.77 47.59
C ALA A 251 -17.61 -36.30 47.58
N SER A 252 -18.71 -37.02 47.81
CA SER A 252 -18.75 -38.49 47.80
C SER A 252 -18.68 -39.08 46.38
N GLU A 253 -19.01 -38.29 45.37
CA GLU A 253 -19.04 -38.69 43.96
C GLU A 253 -18.06 -37.83 43.15
N LEU A 254 -17.32 -38.49 42.26
CA LEU A 254 -16.41 -37.84 41.31
C LEU A 254 -17.22 -37.38 40.10
N ILE A 255 -17.10 -36.11 39.75
CA ILE A 255 -17.74 -35.53 38.57
C ILE A 255 -16.65 -35.13 37.59
N TYR A 256 -16.75 -35.60 36.36
CA TYR A 256 -15.84 -35.26 35.27
C TYR A 256 -16.36 -34.03 34.51
N LEU A 257 -15.45 -33.30 33.86
CA LEU A 257 -15.81 -32.14 33.05
C LEU A 257 -16.74 -32.55 31.90
N GLY A 258 -16.49 -33.71 31.28
CA GLY A 258 -17.33 -34.28 30.23
C GLY A 258 -18.76 -34.61 30.66
N ASP A 259 -19.01 -34.80 31.96
CA ASP A 259 -20.37 -35.07 32.45
C ASP A 259 -21.27 -33.83 32.35
N ILE A 260 -20.67 -32.63 32.35
CA ILE A 260 -21.38 -31.36 32.46
C ILE A 260 -21.09 -30.35 31.35
N ALA A 261 -19.99 -30.55 30.63
CA ALA A 261 -19.51 -29.67 29.57
C ALA A 261 -19.08 -30.47 28.35
N ARG A 262 -19.27 -29.87 27.17
CA ARG A 262 -18.74 -30.39 25.90
C ARG A 262 -17.46 -29.65 25.59
N VAL A 263 -16.37 -30.37 25.33
CA VAL A 263 -15.08 -29.76 25.01
C VAL A 263 -14.73 -29.99 23.54
N TYR A 264 -14.52 -28.92 22.78
CA TYR A 264 -14.21 -29.01 21.36
C TYR A 264 -13.32 -27.86 20.87
N ARG A 265 -12.58 -28.09 19.79
CA ARG A 265 -11.81 -27.05 19.08
C ARG A 265 -12.73 -26.32 18.10
N ALA A 266 -12.64 -25.00 18.05
CA ALA A 266 -13.37 -24.18 17.09
C ALA A 266 -12.63 -22.85 16.83
N PRO A 267 -12.85 -22.20 15.69
CA PRO A 267 -12.37 -20.85 15.45
C PRO A 267 -13.03 -19.83 16.39
N THR A 268 -12.40 -18.67 16.55
CA THR A 268 -12.97 -17.54 17.26
C THR A 268 -14.28 -17.07 16.62
N GLU A 269 -15.29 -16.76 17.45
CA GLU A 269 -16.57 -16.22 16.95
C GLU A 269 -16.47 -14.77 16.50
N MET A 270 -15.46 -14.04 16.97
CA MET A 270 -15.20 -12.65 16.62
C MET A 270 -13.86 -12.54 15.86
N PRO A 271 -13.77 -13.05 14.62
CA PRO A 271 -12.56 -12.92 13.83
C PRO A 271 -12.29 -11.44 13.52
N SER A 272 -11.01 -11.07 13.45
CA SER A 272 -10.61 -9.70 13.08
C SER A 272 -10.71 -9.43 11.58
N GLN A 273 -10.72 -10.49 10.77
CA GLN A 273 -10.84 -10.45 9.32
C GLN A 273 -11.45 -11.75 8.81
N ILE A 274 -12.39 -11.68 7.87
CA ILE A 274 -12.91 -12.82 7.12
C ILE A 274 -12.66 -12.53 5.64
N ILE A 275 -12.04 -13.48 4.92
CA ILE A 275 -11.76 -13.35 3.50
C ILE A 275 -12.50 -14.42 2.72
N ARG A 276 -13.08 -14.02 1.59
CA ARG A 276 -13.71 -14.91 0.62
C ARG A 276 -13.23 -14.61 -0.79
N HIS A 277 -12.99 -15.63 -1.60
CA HIS A 277 -12.61 -15.51 -3.00
C HIS A 277 -13.54 -16.36 -3.86
N GLY A 278 -14.12 -15.77 -4.92
CA GLY A 278 -14.98 -16.52 -5.84
C GLY A 278 -16.27 -17.10 -5.23
N GLY A 279 -16.61 -16.79 -3.98
CA GLY A 279 -17.72 -17.41 -3.25
C GLY A 279 -17.31 -18.28 -2.06
N GLU A 280 -16.05 -18.68 -2.00
CA GLU A 280 -15.49 -19.64 -1.04
C GLU A 280 -14.66 -18.93 0.04
N ASN A 281 -14.48 -19.58 1.20
CA ASN A 281 -13.56 -19.07 2.22
C ASN A 281 -12.13 -19.13 1.70
N ALA A 282 -11.33 -18.10 1.99
CA ALA A 282 -9.97 -18.01 1.52
C ALA A 282 -9.05 -17.38 2.57
N LEU A 283 -7.75 -17.63 2.45
CA LEU A 283 -6.70 -16.86 3.11
C LEU A 283 -5.95 -16.04 2.08
N THR A 284 -5.51 -14.82 2.42
CA THR A 284 -4.61 -14.07 1.53
C THR A 284 -3.17 -14.35 1.85
N LEU A 285 -2.34 -14.43 0.80
CA LEU A 285 -0.89 -14.53 0.92
C LEU A 285 -0.27 -13.32 0.21
N GLY A 286 0.12 -12.32 0.99
CA GLY A 286 0.79 -11.12 0.53
C GLY A 286 2.31 -11.29 0.56
N ILE A 287 2.99 -11.02 -0.54
CA ILE A 287 4.45 -11.11 -0.66
C ILE A 287 5.00 -9.72 -0.97
N SER A 288 5.88 -9.24 -0.09
CA SER A 288 6.63 -8.00 -0.28
C SER A 288 8.04 -8.30 -0.78
N PHE A 289 8.56 -7.42 -1.63
CA PHE A 289 9.89 -7.56 -2.21
C PHE A 289 10.98 -6.99 -1.30
N SER A 290 12.16 -7.61 -1.34
CA SER A 290 13.36 -7.05 -0.71
C SER A 290 13.72 -5.69 -1.34
N ALA A 291 14.33 -4.79 -0.58
CA ALA A 291 14.70 -3.48 -1.09
C ALA A 291 15.72 -3.59 -2.25
N GLY A 292 15.48 -2.83 -3.34
CA GLY A 292 16.38 -2.72 -4.49
C GLY A 292 16.41 -3.95 -5.42
N VAL A 293 15.45 -4.86 -5.31
CA VAL A 293 15.31 -5.98 -6.25
C VAL A 293 14.46 -5.57 -7.45
N ASN A 294 14.81 -6.11 -8.63
CA ASN A 294 13.95 -6.01 -9.80
C ASN A 294 12.69 -6.86 -9.56
N VAL A 295 11.53 -6.20 -9.54
CA VAL A 295 10.25 -6.86 -9.23
C VAL A 295 9.86 -7.90 -10.29
N VAL A 296 10.28 -7.74 -11.54
CA VAL A 296 10.02 -8.74 -12.60
C VAL A 296 10.81 -10.02 -12.32
N ASP A 297 12.10 -9.90 -12.04
CA ASP A 297 12.98 -11.05 -11.71
C ASP A 297 12.55 -11.71 -10.39
N ALA A 298 12.04 -10.92 -9.44
CA ALA A 298 11.47 -11.42 -8.19
C ALA A 298 10.20 -12.24 -8.45
N GLY A 299 9.31 -11.76 -9.31
CA GLY A 299 8.11 -12.49 -9.74
C GLY A 299 8.45 -13.83 -10.39
N GLU A 300 9.45 -13.87 -11.27
CA GLU A 300 9.90 -15.12 -11.89
C GLU A 300 10.46 -16.11 -10.87
N GLN A 301 11.30 -15.66 -9.92
CA GLN A 301 11.83 -16.50 -8.85
C GLN A 301 10.72 -17.07 -7.96
N ILE A 302 9.73 -16.25 -7.61
CA ILE A 302 8.57 -16.67 -6.81
C ILE A 302 7.73 -17.68 -7.58
N ALA A 303 7.44 -17.42 -8.87
CA ALA A 303 6.68 -18.34 -9.71
C ALA A 303 7.39 -19.69 -9.88
N GLN A 304 8.71 -19.69 -10.10
CA GLN A 304 9.53 -20.90 -10.14
C GLN A 304 9.50 -21.64 -8.81
N ARG A 305 9.60 -20.92 -7.68
CA ARG A 305 9.52 -21.54 -6.36
C ARG A 305 8.13 -22.15 -6.11
N LEU A 306 7.05 -21.46 -6.45
CA LEU A 306 5.69 -22.00 -6.36
C LEU A 306 5.50 -23.25 -7.22
N GLN A 307 6.07 -23.27 -8.43
CA GLN A 307 6.05 -24.46 -9.29
C GLN A 307 6.82 -25.63 -8.67
N GLN A 308 7.97 -25.37 -8.03
CA GLN A 308 8.71 -26.38 -7.28
C GLN A 308 7.96 -26.88 -6.05
N LEU A 309 7.14 -26.05 -5.41
CA LEU A 309 6.35 -26.42 -4.24
C LEU A 309 5.03 -27.12 -4.62
N ASN A 310 4.68 -27.15 -5.90
CA ASN A 310 3.42 -27.70 -6.37
C ASN A 310 3.27 -29.20 -6.10
N TYR A 311 4.36 -29.97 -5.90
CA TYR A 311 4.27 -31.38 -5.51
C TYR A 311 3.62 -31.58 -4.13
N ASN A 312 3.73 -30.58 -3.26
CA ASN A 312 3.20 -30.63 -1.89
C ASN A 312 1.87 -29.88 -1.77
N ARG A 313 1.26 -29.49 -2.89
CA ARG A 313 -0.05 -28.85 -2.92
C ARG A 313 -1.13 -29.94 -2.87
N PRO A 314 -1.96 -29.99 -1.82
CA PRO A 314 -3.09 -30.90 -1.76
C PRO A 314 -4.07 -30.65 -2.92
N VAL A 315 -4.64 -31.72 -3.47
CA VAL A 315 -5.69 -31.61 -4.49
C VAL A 315 -6.93 -30.98 -3.86
N GLY A 316 -7.44 -29.89 -4.46
CA GLY A 316 -8.57 -29.11 -3.94
C GLY A 316 -8.17 -27.75 -3.37
N ILE A 317 -6.89 -27.56 -3.01
CA ILE A 317 -6.37 -26.22 -2.69
C ILE A 317 -6.03 -25.48 -3.97
N GLU A 318 -6.45 -24.22 -4.11
CA GLU A 318 -6.14 -23.38 -5.26
C GLU A 318 -5.50 -22.04 -4.90
N LEU A 319 -4.54 -21.60 -5.72
CA LEU A 319 -3.85 -20.34 -5.59
C LEU A 319 -4.29 -19.40 -6.71
N HIS A 320 -5.06 -18.37 -6.35
CA HIS A 320 -5.59 -17.38 -7.28
C HIS A 320 -4.87 -16.05 -7.14
N THR A 321 -4.60 -15.38 -8.25
CA THR A 321 -3.94 -14.06 -8.24
C THR A 321 -4.98 -12.95 -8.06
N ILE A 322 -4.89 -12.20 -6.97
CA ILE A 322 -5.66 -10.97 -6.76
C ILE A 322 -4.91 -9.80 -7.43
N TYR A 323 -3.62 -9.68 -7.15
CA TYR A 323 -2.75 -8.66 -7.70
C TYR A 323 -1.32 -9.21 -7.91
N ASN A 324 -0.70 -8.88 -9.04
CA ASN A 324 0.67 -9.27 -9.37
C ASN A 324 1.40 -8.09 -10.02
N GLN A 325 2.11 -7.30 -9.22
CA GLN A 325 2.91 -6.17 -9.67
C GLN A 325 3.95 -6.56 -10.74
N PRO A 326 4.73 -7.66 -10.61
CA PRO A 326 5.63 -8.12 -11.67
C PRO A 326 5.01 -8.17 -13.07
N ASP A 327 3.80 -8.73 -13.20
CA ASP A 327 3.10 -8.84 -14.49
C ASP A 327 2.69 -7.46 -15.02
N GLU A 328 2.14 -6.62 -14.14
CA GLU A 328 1.71 -5.25 -14.49
C GLU A 328 2.91 -4.37 -14.90
N VAL A 329 4.06 -4.55 -14.23
CA VAL A 329 5.33 -3.88 -14.53
C VAL A 329 5.92 -4.39 -15.83
N ALA A 330 5.96 -5.70 -16.05
CA ALA A 330 6.51 -6.29 -17.28
C ALA A 330 5.77 -5.77 -18.51
N ASN A 331 4.43 -5.74 -18.44
CA ASN A 331 3.58 -5.19 -19.49
C ASN A 331 3.76 -3.67 -19.65
N SER A 332 3.78 -2.91 -18.54
CA SER A 332 3.93 -1.45 -18.58
C SER A 332 5.31 -1.03 -19.10
N VAL A 333 6.40 -1.51 -18.49
CA VAL A 333 7.78 -1.08 -18.79
C VAL A 333 8.17 -1.48 -20.21
N SER A 334 7.77 -2.67 -20.69
CA SER A 334 7.97 -3.06 -22.09
C SER A 334 7.32 -2.06 -23.04
N GLY A 335 6.04 -1.70 -22.79
CA GLY A 335 5.33 -0.67 -23.55
C GLY A 335 6.03 0.70 -23.50
N PHE A 336 6.54 1.13 -22.35
CA PHE A 336 7.28 2.39 -22.24
C PHE A 336 8.62 2.38 -22.98
N ILE A 337 9.36 1.27 -22.96
CA ILE A 337 10.61 1.14 -23.70
C ILE A 337 10.34 1.16 -25.20
N VAL A 338 9.27 0.49 -25.66
CA VAL A 338 8.82 0.58 -27.05
C VAL A 338 8.46 2.02 -27.41
N ASN A 339 7.67 2.71 -26.58
CA ASN A 339 7.34 4.11 -26.80
C ASN A 339 8.57 5.03 -26.83
N LEU A 340 9.59 4.78 -25.99
CA LEU A 340 10.84 5.52 -26.02
C LEU A 340 11.62 5.24 -27.31
N ALA A 341 11.71 3.98 -27.74
CA ALA A 341 12.36 3.59 -28.98
C ALA A 341 11.65 4.19 -30.20
N GLU A 342 10.31 4.19 -30.20
CA GLU A 342 9.48 4.85 -31.20
C GLU A 342 9.69 6.36 -31.21
N ALA A 343 9.73 7.02 -30.04
CA ALA A 343 10.00 8.45 -29.94
C ALA A 343 11.39 8.80 -30.51
N VAL A 344 12.42 8.03 -30.16
CA VAL A 344 13.78 8.17 -30.72
C VAL A 344 13.75 7.96 -32.24
N ALA A 345 13.08 6.92 -32.72
CA ALA A 345 12.97 6.63 -34.15
C ALA A 345 12.24 7.75 -34.90
N ILE A 346 11.13 8.26 -34.38
CA ILE A 346 10.37 9.38 -34.96
C ILE A 346 11.27 10.63 -35.05
N VAL A 347 11.98 10.97 -33.98
CA VAL A 347 12.91 12.12 -34.00
C VAL A 347 14.00 11.92 -35.04
N ILE A 348 14.61 10.74 -35.13
CA ILE A 348 15.62 10.44 -36.18
C ILE A 348 15.00 10.57 -37.58
N ILE A 349 13.81 10.02 -37.83
CA ILE A 349 13.12 10.11 -39.12
C ILE A 349 12.85 11.57 -39.50
N VAL A 350 12.34 12.38 -38.57
CA VAL A 350 12.10 13.81 -38.78
C VAL A 350 13.42 14.51 -39.14
N LEU A 351 14.51 14.25 -38.41
CA LEU A 351 15.82 14.83 -38.72
C LEU A 351 16.34 14.40 -40.10
N LEU A 352 16.14 13.14 -40.50
CA LEU A 352 16.53 12.63 -41.81
C LEU A 352 15.77 13.31 -42.94
N VAL A 353 14.47 13.58 -42.75
CA VAL A 353 13.61 14.24 -43.74
C VAL A 353 13.98 15.72 -43.89
N PHE A 354 14.14 16.45 -42.79
CA PHE A 354 14.35 17.90 -42.84
C PHE A 354 15.81 18.32 -43.05
N MET A 355 16.79 17.59 -42.50
CA MET A 355 18.21 17.96 -42.57
C MET A 355 19.02 17.11 -43.55
N GLY A 356 18.39 16.11 -44.18
CA GLY A 356 19.02 15.18 -45.11
C GLY A 356 19.73 14.01 -44.42
N LEU A 357 20.00 12.96 -45.20
CA LEU A 357 20.48 11.65 -44.72
C LEU A 357 21.77 11.74 -43.87
N ARG A 358 22.75 12.55 -44.28
CA ARG A 358 24.05 12.64 -43.60
C ARG A 358 23.93 13.36 -42.25
N SER A 359 23.32 14.54 -42.22
CA SER A 359 23.15 15.32 -40.99
C SER A 359 22.21 14.60 -40.01
N GLY A 360 21.12 14.01 -40.51
CA GLY A 360 20.18 13.27 -39.68
C GLY A 360 20.78 12.01 -39.04
N ILE A 361 21.59 11.21 -39.77
CA ILE A 361 22.30 10.05 -39.20
C ILE A 361 23.27 10.48 -38.10
N LEU A 362 24.04 11.55 -38.34
CA LEU A 362 25.01 12.06 -37.37
C LEU A 362 24.33 12.48 -36.07
N ILE A 363 23.28 13.28 -36.17
CA ILE A 363 22.54 13.78 -35.01
C ILE A 363 21.83 12.63 -34.30
N GLY A 364 21.22 11.71 -35.06
CA GLY A 364 20.60 10.51 -34.51
C GLY A 364 21.57 9.60 -33.74
N LEU A 365 22.80 9.45 -34.22
CA LEU A 365 23.85 8.71 -33.52
C LEU A 365 24.22 9.38 -32.18
N ILE A 366 24.36 10.71 -32.17
CA ILE A 366 24.69 11.46 -30.95
C ILE A 366 23.55 11.38 -29.94
N LEU A 367 22.31 11.47 -30.41
CA LEU A 367 21.11 11.27 -29.59
C LEU A 367 21.13 9.90 -28.92
N LEU A 368 21.34 8.83 -29.70
CA LEU A 368 21.43 7.46 -29.19
C LEU A 368 22.53 7.31 -28.13
N LEU A 369 23.74 7.82 -28.42
CA LEU A 369 24.87 7.77 -27.48
C LEU A 369 24.60 8.55 -26.19
N THR A 370 23.88 9.67 -26.28
CA THR A 370 23.53 10.50 -25.12
C THR A 370 22.47 9.82 -24.24
N VAL A 371 21.46 9.18 -24.85
CA VAL A 371 20.46 8.38 -24.12
C VAL A 371 21.12 7.19 -23.43
N LEU A 372 21.95 6.42 -24.14
CA LEU A 372 22.70 5.30 -23.57
C LEU A 372 23.65 5.75 -22.44
N GLY A 373 24.33 6.88 -22.63
CA GLY A 373 25.18 7.48 -21.61
C GLY A 373 24.41 7.92 -20.37
N THR A 374 23.15 8.35 -20.52
CA THR A 374 22.29 8.70 -19.37
C THR A 374 22.02 7.49 -18.49
N PHE A 375 21.85 6.28 -19.06
CA PHE A 375 21.67 5.05 -18.29
C PHE A 375 22.84 4.73 -17.35
N ILE A 376 24.08 5.08 -17.75
CA ILE A 376 25.27 4.88 -16.90
C ILE A 376 25.13 5.64 -15.58
N PHE A 377 24.75 6.92 -15.68
CA PHE A 377 24.55 7.78 -14.52
C PHE A 377 23.32 7.40 -13.72
N MET A 378 22.22 6.99 -14.38
CA MET A 378 21.04 6.47 -13.69
C MET A 378 21.40 5.27 -12.81
N LYS A 379 22.21 4.34 -13.33
CA LYS A 379 22.67 3.17 -12.57
C LYS A 379 23.53 3.58 -11.37
N GLN A 380 24.42 4.55 -11.54
CA GLN A 380 25.25 5.04 -10.44
C GLN A 380 24.46 5.80 -9.37
N MET A 381 23.43 6.53 -9.77
CA MET A 381 22.52 7.26 -8.87
C MET A 381 21.40 6.36 -8.31
N GLN A 382 21.37 5.07 -8.64
CA GLN A 382 20.31 4.13 -8.26
C GLN A 382 18.91 4.59 -8.69
N ILE A 383 18.81 5.29 -9.84
CA ILE A 383 17.53 5.68 -10.44
C ILE A 383 17.10 4.56 -11.37
N GLU A 384 16.01 3.89 -11.01
CA GLU A 384 15.45 2.78 -11.77
C GLU A 384 14.67 3.23 -13.01
N LEU A 385 14.43 2.28 -13.93
CA LEU A 385 13.57 2.47 -15.08
C LEU A 385 12.12 2.34 -14.65
N GLN A 386 11.42 3.48 -14.60
CA GLN A 386 10.02 3.59 -14.22
C GLN A 386 9.35 4.73 -15.01
N ARG A 387 8.03 4.88 -14.89
CA ARG A 387 7.23 5.81 -15.72
C ARG A 387 7.72 7.26 -15.74
N VAL A 388 8.06 7.81 -14.59
CA VAL A 388 8.57 9.18 -14.40
C VAL A 388 9.98 9.35 -14.98
N SER A 389 10.90 8.39 -14.80
CA SER A 389 12.26 8.48 -15.35
C SER A 389 12.29 8.29 -16.86
N LEU A 390 11.49 7.36 -17.39
CA LEU A 390 11.30 7.18 -18.84
C LEU A 390 10.59 8.38 -19.47
N GLY A 391 9.55 8.90 -18.81
CA GLY A 391 8.88 10.13 -19.23
C GLY A 391 9.83 11.32 -19.29
N ALA A 392 10.74 11.44 -18.32
CA ALA A 392 11.78 12.47 -18.32
C ALA A 392 12.71 12.35 -19.53
N LEU A 393 13.12 11.14 -19.92
CA LEU A 393 13.90 10.92 -21.15
C LEU A 393 13.13 11.30 -22.41
N ILE A 394 11.83 10.98 -22.48
CA ILE A 394 10.98 11.35 -23.64
C ILE A 394 10.86 12.87 -23.75
N ILE A 395 10.64 13.57 -22.63
CA ILE A 395 10.60 15.04 -22.58
C ILE A 395 11.97 15.62 -22.96
N ALA A 396 13.06 15.03 -22.44
CA ALA A 396 14.41 15.43 -22.75
C ALA A 396 14.70 15.31 -24.25
N LEU A 397 14.18 14.29 -24.93
CA LEU A 397 14.54 13.94 -26.31
C LEU A 397 14.47 15.14 -27.27
N GLY A 398 13.44 15.97 -27.16
CA GLY A 398 13.33 17.20 -27.96
C GLY A 398 14.48 18.16 -27.69
N MET A 399 14.80 18.40 -26.42
CA MET A 399 15.87 19.31 -25.97
C MET A 399 17.28 18.71 -26.15
N LEU A 400 17.43 17.39 -26.11
CA LEU A 400 18.73 16.69 -26.22
C LEU A 400 19.36 16.87 -27.59
N VAL A 401 18.53 16.98 -28.62
CA VAL A 401 18.95 17.09 -30.01
C VAL A 401 19.36 18.51 -30.37
N ASP A 402 18.81 19.53 -29.71
CA ASP A 402 19.03 20.94 -30.01
C ASP A 402 20.52 21.34 -30.05
N ASN A 403 21.28 20.93 -29.03
CA ASN A 403 22.71 21.22 -28.96
C ASN A 403 23.48 20.61 -30.14
N ALA A 404 23.13 19.39 -30.55
CA ALA A 404 23.75 18.70 -31.66
C ALA A 404 23.36 19.31 -33.01
N ILE A 405 22.11 19.76 -33.16
CA ILE A 405 21.64 20.49 -34.36
C ILE A 405 22.45 21.77 -34.55
N VAL A 406 22.50 22.64 -33.52
CA VAL A 406 23.16 23.95 -33.61
C VAL A 406 24.64 23.81 -33.99
N ILE A 407 25.34 22.83 -33.41
CA ILE A 407 26.75 22.60 -33.72
C ILE A 407 26.92 21.98 -35.12
N THR A 408 26.10 21.00 -35.50
CA THR A 408 26.19 20.35 -36.82
C THR A 408 25.88 21.34 -37.95
N GLU A 409 24.82 22.12 -37.82
CA GLU A 409 24.42 23.15 -38.77
C GLU A 409 25.45 24.27 -38.83
N GLY A 410 25.93 24.74 -37.68
CA GLY A 410 26.99 25.74 -37.62
C GLY A 410 28.27 25.29 -38.33
N ILE A 411 28.68 24.02 -38.15
CA ILE A 411 29.82 23.43 -38.87
C ILE A 411 29.56 23.40 -40.37
N LEU A 412 28.36 22.99 -40.80
CA LEU A 412 27.99 22.91 -42.21
C LEU A 412 28.02 24.30 -42.88
N ILE A 413 27.44 25.31 -42.23
CA ILE A 413 27.48 26.70 -42.69
C ILE A 413 28.92 27.22 -42.73
N GLY A 414 29.74 26.88 -41.72
CA GLY A 414 31.17 27.23 -41.69
C GLY A 414 31.95 26.64 -42.88
N ILE A 415 31.66 25.39 -43.24
CA ILE A 415 32.24 24.73 -44.43
C ILE A 415 31.76 25.40 -45.72
N GLN A 416 30.47 25.74 -45.82
CA GLN A 416 29.92 26.48 -46.98
C GLN A 416 30.59 27.85 -47.15
N ARG A 417 30.98 28.50 -46.04
CA ARG A 417 31.78 29.75 -46.00
C ARG A 417 33.28 29.54 -46.22
N ARG A 418 33.70 28.39 -46.76
CA ARG A 418 35.08 28.03 -47.13
C ARG A 418 36.07 27.88 -45.97
N LEU A 419 35.61 27.65 -44.75
CA LEU A 419 36.49 27.26 -43.64
C LEU A 419 36.84 25.77 -43.75
N LYS A 420 38.07 25.40 -43.38
CA LYS A 420 38.43 23.97 -43.23
C LYS A 420 37.59 23.39 -42.11
N LEU A 421 37.17 22.13 -42.23
CA LEU A 421 36.25 21.49 -41.27
C LEU A 421 36.71 21.60 -39.81
N ALA A 422 38.01 21.38 -39.55
CA ALA A 422 38.56 21.49 -38.19
C ALA A 422 38.52 22.93 -37.65
N ASP A 423 38.71 23.92 -38.53
CA ASP A 423 38.66 25.35 -38.18
C ASP A 423 37.21 25.83 -38.01
N ALA A 424 36.29 25.36 -38.86
CA ALA A 424 34.85 25.59 -38.75
C ALA A 424 34.31 25.02 -37.44
N ALA A 425 34.65 23.77 -37.12
CA ALA A 425 34.30 23.12 -35.86
C ALA A 425 34.85 23.86 -34.63
N ALA A 426 36.13 24.24 -34.66
CA ALA A 426 36.75 24.99 -33.57
C ALA A 426 36.09 26.36 -33.36
N LEU A 427 35.76 27.07 -34.44
CA LEU A 427 35.12 28.38 -34.39
C LEU A 427 33.70 28.29 -33.82
N ILE A 428 32.88 27.40 -34.37
CA ILE A 428 31.47 27.25 -33.99
C ILE A 428 31.36 26.80 -32.53
N VAL A 429 32.10 25.76 -32.13
CA VAL A 429 32.09 25.31 -30.74
C VAL A 429 32.56 26.42 -29.79
N LYS A 430 33.58 27.20 -30.16
CA LYS A 430 34.05 28.32 -29.33
C LYS A 430 32.98 29.40 -29.15
N GLN A 431 32.18 29.66 -30.18
CA GLN A 431 31.10 30.65 -30.17
C GLN A 431 29.86 30.15 -29.41
N THR A 432 29.49 28.88 -29.56
CA THR A 432 28.21 28.37 -29.06
C THR A 432 28.29 27.65 -27.72
N GLN A 433 29.47 27.19 -27.25
CA GLN A 433 29.60 26.43 -26.00
C GLN A 433 28.97 27.10 -24.78
N TRP A 434 29.15 28.42 -24.60
CA TRP A 434 28.61 29.15 -23.44
C TRP A 434 27.13 29.51 -23.59
N PRO A 435 26.66 30.03 -24.75
CA PRO A 435 25.22 30.20 -24.98
C PRO A 435 24.42 28.90 -24.82
N LEU A 436 24.91 27.78 -25.35
CA LEU A 436 24.26 26.48 -25.24
C LEU A 436 24.25 25.96 -23.80
N LEU A 437 25.35 26.13 -23.06
CA LEU A 437 25.38 25.80 -21.63
C LEU A 437 24.38 26.65 -20.85
N GLY A 438 24.31 27.96 -21.12
CA GLY A 438 23.36 28.87 -20.47
C GLY A 438 21.91 28.46 -20.72
N ALA A 439 21.54 28.17 -21.97
CA ALA A 439 20.21 27.67 -22.32
C ALA A 439 19.90 26.33 -21.62
N THR A 440 20.88 25.42 -21.58
CA THR A 440 20.77 24.11 -20.91
C THR A 440 20.55 24.27 -19.41
N VAL A 441 21.31 25.14 -18.74
CA VAL A 441 21.17 25.42 -17.30
C VAL A 441 19.83 26.08 -17.00
N ILE A 442 19.34 26.99 -17.84
CA ILE A 442 18.01 27.60 -17.69
C ILE A 442 16.93 26.52 -17.76
N ALA A 443 17.00 25.62 -18.74
CA ALA A 443 16.07 24.50 -18.88
C ALA A 443 16.10 23.59 -17.63
N ILE A 444 17.29 23.20 -17.16
CA ILE A 444 17.44 22.39 -15.93
C ILE A 444 16.87 23.11 -14.71
N THR A 445 17.14 24.41 -14.57
CA THR A 445 16.67 25.22 -13.42
C THR A 445 15.15 25.34 -13.40
N ALA A 446 14.49 25.35 -14.56
CA ALA A 446 13.03 25.35 -14.64
C ALA A 446 12.39 24.09 -14.02
N PHE A 447 13.11 22.96 -14.00
CA PHE A 447 12.66 21.71 -13.38
C PHE A 447 13.22 21.48 -11.97
N ALA A 448 14.16 22.31 -11.50
CA ALA A 448 14.79 22.17 -10.19
C ALA A 448 13.81 22.22 -8.99
N PRO A 449 12.75 23.07 -8.98
CA PRO A 449 11.80 23.09 -7.87
C PRO A 449 11.12 21.74 -7.62
N ILE A 450 10.92 20.93 -8.66
CA ILE A 450 10.26 19.62 -8.56
C ILE A 450 11.17 18.61 -7.86
N GLY A 451 12.45 18.54 -8.26
CA GLY A 451 13.39 17.54 -7.72
C GLY A 451 14.07 17.91 -6.41
N LEU A 452 14.13 19.20 -6.07
CA LEU A 452 14.70 19.69 -4.82
C LEU A 452 13.65 19.87 -3.73
N SER A 453 12.38 19.59 -4.02
CA SER A 453 11.32 19.63 -3.01
C SER A 453 11.58 18.57 -1.94
N SER A 454 11.40 18.95 -0.67
CA SER A 454 11.63 18.08 0.48
C SER A 454 10.41 17.20 0.82
N ASP A 455 9.27 17.43 0.17
CA ASP A 455 8.01 16.72 0.39
C ASP A 455 7.95 15.35 -0.31
N ALA A 456 6.85 14.61 -0.10
CA ALA A 456 6.62 13.34 -0.76
C ALA A 456 6.54 13.47 -2.29
N THR A 457 6.04 14.61 -2.80
CA THR A 457 6.03 14.91 -4.24
C THR A 457 7.44 14.95 -4.83
N GLY A 458 8.39 15.55 -4.10
CA GLY A 458 9.80 15.59 -4.50
C GLY A 458 10.48 14.21 -4.47
N GLU A 459 10.10 13.34 -3.53
CA GLU A 459 10.59 11.95 -3.48
C GLU A 459 10.05 11.15 -4.70
N PHE A 460 8.77 11.31 -5.04
CA PHE A 460 8.16 10.67 -6.21
C PHE A 460 8.68 11.24 -7.54
N ALA A 461 8.57 12.55 -7.74
CA ALA A 461 8.93 13.21 -8.99
C ALA A 461 10.42 13.53 -9.12
N GLY A 462 11.24 13.28 -8.10
CA GLY A 462 12.66 13.64 -8.08
C GLY A 462 13.47 13.01 -9.20
N SER A 463 13.11 11.78 -9.59
CA SER A 463 13.70 11.08 -10.74
C SER A 463 13.60 11.88 -12.05
N LEU A 464 12.53 12.66 -12.24
CA LEU A 464 12.35 13.51 -13.42
C LEU A 464 13.46 14.55 -13.52
N PHE A 465 13.71 15.28 -12.44
CA PHE A 465 14.73 16.33 -12.41
C PHE A 465 16.13 15.75 -12.62
N TRP A 466 16.49 14.69 -11.90
CA TRP A 466 17.85 14.12 -11.98
C TRP A 466 18.15 13.56 -13.36
N VAL A 467 17.18 12.89 -13.99
CA VAL A 467 17.33 12.37 -15.35
C VAL A 467 17.43 13.50 -16.37
N LEU A 468 16.62 14.56 -16.26
CA LEU A 468 16.75 15.75 -17.10
C LEU A 468 18.11 16.43 -16.92
N LEU A 469 18.56 16.63 -15.69
CA LEU A 469 19.83 17.26 -15.38
C LEU A 469 20.99 16.51 -16.03
N VAL A 470 21.06 15.19 -15.83
CA VAL A 470 22.13 14.36 -16.37
C VAL A 470 22.05 14.32 -17.90
N SER A 471 20.88 14.05 -18.46
CA SER A 471 20.72 13.89 -19.90
C SER A 471 21.04 15.19 -20.66
N LEU A 472 20.56 16.34 -20.19
CA LEU A 472 20.80 17.64 -20.81
C LEU A 472 22.25 18.10 -20.69
N LEU A 473 22.88 17.92 -19.52
CA LEU A 473 24.32 18.19 -19.36
C LEU A 473 25.16 17.26 -20.23
N LEU A 474 24.80 15.98 -20.30
CA LEU A 474 25.48 15.02 -21.16
C LEU A 474 25.30 15.36 -22.65
N SER A 475 24.12 15.81 -23.07
CA SER A 475 23.87 16.33 -24.42
C SER A 475 24.79 17.50 -24.75
N TRP A 476 24.96 18.45 -23.84
CA TRP A 476 25.89 19.57 -24.06
C TRP A 476 27.34 19.07 -24.21
N VAL A 477 27.78 18.13 -23.37
CA VAL A 477 29.12 17.53 -23.45
C VAL A 477 29.30 16.77 -24.76
N THR A 478 28.38 15.89 -25.14
CA THR A 478 28.46 15.13 -26.41
C THR A 478 28.37 16.06 -27.61
N ALA A 479 27.61 17.16 -27.49
CA ALA A 479 27.46 18.16 -28.53
C ALA A 479 28.80 18.85 -28.86
N ILE A 480 29.57 19.29 -27.86
CA ILE A 480 30.85 19.99 -28.09
C ILE A 480 32.05 19.05 -28.33
N THR A 481 31.92 17.75 -28.03
CA THR A 481 33.00 16.76 -28.15
C THR A 481 32.83 15.78 -29.32
N LEU A 482 31.75 15.00 -29.32
CA LEU A 482 31.49 13.93 -30.29
C LEU A 482 30.90 14.46 -31.59
N THR A 483 30.07 15.51 -31.56
CA THR A 483 29.50 16.10 -32.79
C THR A 483 30.57 16.57 -33.76
N PRO A 484 31.57 17.38 -33.36
CA PRO A 484 32.62 17.82 -34.27
C PRO A 484 33.46 16.65 -34.81
N PHE A 485 33.67 15.63 -33.99
CA PHE A 485 34.39 14.41 -34.38
C PHE A 485 33.62 13.62 -35.44
N PHE A 486 32.35 13.27 -35.21
CA PHE A 486 31.54 12.56 -36.19
C PHE A 486 31.28 13.41 -37.44
N ALA A 487 31.15 14.72 -37.31
CA ALA A 487 31.06 15.65 -38.44
C ALA A 487 32.31 15.58 -39.32
N SER A 488 33.50 15.47 -38.70
CA SER A 488 34.77 15.32 -39.44
C SER A 488 34.88 14.02 -40.23
N LEU A 489 34.20 12.96 -39.78
CA LEU A 489 34.17 11.67 -40.47
C LEU A 489 33.13 11.66 -41.60
N LEU A 490 31.92 12.16 -41.33
CA LEU A 490 30.79 12.06 -42.25
C LEU A 490 30.81 13.11 -43.37
N PHE A 491 31.26 14.33 -43.07
CA PHE A 491 31.32 15.43 -44.05
C PHE A 491 32.67 15.55 -44.77
N LYS A 492 33.59 14.59 -44.55
CA LYS A 492 34.91 14.56 -45.19
C LYS A 492 34.86 14.58 -46.72
N SER A 493 33.79 14.07 -47.33
CA SER A 493 33.61 14.02 -48.80
C SER A 493 33.17 15.35 -49.44
N GLN A 494 32.59 16.29 -48.68
CA GLN A 494 32.24 17.63 -49.19
C GLN A 494 33.45 18.57 -49.33
N LEU A 495 34.63 18.15 -48.88
CA LEU A 495 35.90 18.87 -49.05
C LEU A 495 36.50 18.76 -50.45
N GLN A 496 36.03 17.84 -51.30
CA GLN A 496 36.63 17.53 -52.61
C GLN A 496 35.85 18.04 -53.82
N GLN A 497 34.61 18.48 -53.66
CA GLN A 497 33.90 19.22 -54.70
C GLN A 497 34.00 20.69 -54.35
N SER A 498 34.71 21.47 -55.17
CA SER A 498 34.53 22.93 -55.19
C SER A 498 33.19 23.21 -55.90
N PRO A 499 32.13 23.69 -55.21
CA PRO A 499 30.99 24.24 -55.91
C PRO A 499 31.37 25.66 -56.33
N GLN A 500 31.10 26.00 -57.60
CA GLN A 500 31.06 27.40 -58.06
C GLN A 500 30.17 28.22 -57.12
N ALA A 501 30.52 29.50 -56.97
CA ALA A 501 29.91 30.46 -56.07
C ALA A 501 28.38 30.27 -55.94
N ALA A 502 27.95 29.68 -54.83
CA ALA A 502 26.59 29.88 -54.36
C ALA A 502 26.55 31.30 -53.80
N ASP A 503 25.83 32.19 -54.47
CA ASP A 503 25.38 33.46 -53.90
C ASP A 503 24.84 33.20 -52.48
N ASP A 504 25.19 34.05 -51.52
CA ASP A 504 24.57 34.01 -50.18
C ASP A 504 23.03 34.07 -50.28
N GLU A 505 22.48 34.62 -51.38
CA GLU A 505 21.04 34.60 -51.68
C GLU A 505 20.47 33.22 -52.03
N ALA A 506 21.26 32.25 -52.49
CA ALA A 506 20.76 30.92 -52.85
C ALA A 506 20.37 30.07 -51.63
N LEU A 507 20.96 30.35 -50.46
CA LEU A 507 20.59 29.71 -49.18
C LEU A 507 19.21 30.16 -48.66
N TYR A 508 18.72 31.30 -49.15
CA TYR A 508 17.51 31.99 -48.69
C TYR A 508 16.43 32.05 -49.79
N ARG A 509 16.37 31.03 -50.65
CA ARG A 509 15.36 30.93 -51.72
C ARG A 509 14.60 29.61 -51.60
N GLY A 510 13.27 29.70 -51.59
CA GLY A 510 12.35 28.57 -51.50
C GLY A 510 10.97 29.01 -51.00
N ALA A 511 9.91 28.32 -51.42
CA ALA A 511 8.52 28.72 -51.12
C ALA A 511 8.26 28.93 -49.61
N ILE A 512 8.86 28.09 -48.75
CA ILE A 512 8.76 28.23 -47.29
C ILE A 512 9.44 29.51 -46.80
N PHE A 513 10.63 29.83 -47.33
CA PHE A 513 11.37 31.02 -46.95
C PHE A 513 10.71 32.29 -47.47
N ASP A 514 10.14 32.27 -48.69
CA ASP A 514 9.42 33.41 -49.25
C ASP A 514 8.14 33.71 -48.48
N VAL A 515 7.40 32.67 -48.05
CA VAL A 515 6.25 32.81 -47.14
C VAL A 515 6.69 33.37 -45.80
N TYR A 516 7.73 32.80 -45.17
CA TYR A 516 8.27 33.30 -43.91
C TYR A 516 8.71 34.77 -44.02
N ARG A 517 9.43 35.13 -45.08
CA ARG A 517 9.88 36.50 -45.36
C ARG A 517 8.69 37.45 -45.52
N THR A 518 7.65 37.03 -46.23
CA THR A 518 6.44 37.84 -46.43
C THR A 518 5.70 38.07 -45.11
N VAL A 519 5.55 37.02 -44.29
CA VAL A 519 4.93 37.12 -42.96
C VAL A 519 5.76 37.99 -42.02
N LEU A 520 7.08 37.80 -41.99
CA LEU A 520 7.99 38.59 -41.16
C LEU A 520 7.97 40.06 -41.56
N THR A 521 8.05 40.37 -42.85
CA THR A 521 8.00 41.75 -43.33
C THR A 521 6.65 42.40 -43.07
N ALA A 522 5.54 41.65 -43.17
CA ALA A 522 4.22 42.13 -42.77
C ALA A 522 4.13 42.40 -41.25
N ALA A 523 4.65 41.50 -40.42
CA ALA A 523 4.69 41.66 -38.96
C ALA A 523 5.55 42.86 -38.54
N MET A 524 6.71 43.04 -39.17
CA MET A 524 7.60 44.19 -38.94
C MET A 524 6.95 45.51 -39.37
N ARG A 525 6.25 45.52 -40.52
CA ARG A 525 5.53 46.70 -41.02
C ARG A 525 4.38 47.11 -40.11
N HIS A 526 3.71 46.14 -39.49
CA HIS A 526 2.57 46.35 -38.60
C HIS A 526 2.87 46.00 -37.13
N ARG A 527 4.04 46.40 -36.62
CA ARG A 527 4.55 46.03 -35.28
C ARG A 527 3.54 46.18 -34.13
N PHE A 528 2.73 47.24 -34.11
CA PHE A 528 1.75 47.45 -33.04
C PHE A 528 0.57 46.48 -33.13
N ILE A 529 0.15 46.11 -34.34
CA ILE A 529 -0.88 45.09 -34.57
C ILE A 529 -0.33 43.73 -34.16
N THR A 530 0.93 43.43 -34.48
CA THR A 530 1.60 42.19 -34.05
C THR A 530 1.67 42.11 -32.53
N TYR A 531 2.08 43.17 -31.82
CA TYR A 531 2.07 43.17 -30.35
C TYR A 531 0.66 43.01 -29.77
N ALA A 532 -0.32 43.73 -30.32
CA ALA A 532 -1.71 43.62 -29.89
C ALA A 532 -2.26 42.20 -30.10
N LEU A 533 -1.97 41.58 -31.25
CA LEU A 533 -2.37 40.22 -31.56
C LEU A 533 -1.68 39.20 -30.62
N THR A 534 -0.39 39.35 -30.33
CA THR A 534 0.31 38.48 -29.39
C THR A 534 -0.27 38.60 -27.99
N ILE A 535 -0.56 39.82 -27.53
CA ILE A 535 -1.21 40.04 -26.22
C ILE A 535 -2.62 39.45 -26.23
N LEU A 536 -3.39 39.65 -27.30
CA LEU A 536 -4.74 39.09 -27.43
C LEU A 536 -4.70 37.55 -27.40
N LEU A 537 -3.78 36.93 -28.13
CA LEU A 537 -3.57 35.48 -28.12
C LEU A 537 -3.16 35.00 -26.72
N LEU A 538 -2.25 35.69 -26.04
CA LEU A 538 -1.85 35.36 -24.67
C LEU A 538 -3.03 35.44 -23.70
N VAL A 539 -3.79 36.54 -23.72
CA VAL A 539 -4.98 36.73 -22.87
C VAL A 539 -6.03 35.67 -23.19
N SER A 540 -6.29 35.40 -24.47
CA SER A 540 -7.24 34.36 -24.88
C SER A 540 -6.80 32.97 -24.41
N SER A 541 -5.51 32.67 -24.48
CA SER A 541 -4.93 31.42 -23.99
C SER A 541 -5.12 31.28 -22.49
N VAL A 542 -4.84 32.32 -21.70
CA VAL A 542 -5.06 32.33 -20.24
C VAL A 542 -6.55 32.16 -19.90
N LEU A 543 -7.44 32.84 -20.61
CA LEU A 543 -8.90 32.71 -20.42
C LEU A 543 -9.41 31.30 -20.74
N VAL A 544 -8.91 30.69 -21.81
CA VAL A 544 -9.24 29.30 -22.18
C VAL A 544 -8.62 28.31 -21.21
N PHE A 545 -7.39 28.56 -20.76
CA PHE A 545 -6.68 27.73 -19.79
C PHE A 545 -7.42 27.67 -18.45
N GLY A 546 -8.08 28.77 -18.03
CA GLY A 546 -8.96 28.78 -16.86
C GLY A 546 -10.16 27.82 -16.93
N LYS A 547 -10.51 27.30 -18.12
CA LYS A 547 -11.56 26.27 -18.29
C LYS A 547 -11.02 24.84 -18.28
N VAL A 548 -9.70 24.65 -18.27
CA VAL A 548 -9.09 23.32 -18.23
C VAL A 548 -9.31 22.73 -16.84
N LYS A 549 -9.96 21.56 -16.80
CA LYS A 549 -10.19 20.86 -15.53
C LYS A 549 -8.86 20.37 -14.98
N GLN A 550 -8.57 20.74 -13.74
CA GLN A 550 -7.41 20.24 -13.02
C GLN A 550 -7.74 18.85 -12.46
N VAL A 551 -6.89 17.87 -12.76
CA VAL A 551 -6.92 16.53 -12.18
C VAL A 551 -5.56 16.29 -11.57
N PHE A 552 -5.50 16.14 -10.24
CA PHE A 552 -4.22 16.02 -9.52
C PHE A 552 -3.53 14.68 -9.84
N PHE A 553 -4.27 13.57 -9.79
CA PHE A 553 -3.80 12.26 -10.23
C PHE A 553 -4.84 11.56 -11.13
N PRO A 554 -4.41 10.96 -12.26
CA PRO A 554 -5.29 10.18 -13.10
C PRO A 554 -5.58 8.79 -12.49
N PRO A 555 -6.70 8.16 -12.88
CA PRO A 555 -6.96 6.78 -12.49
C PRO A 555 -5.93 5.83 -13.13
N SER A 556 -5.59 4.77 -12.43
CA SER A 556 -4.69 3.70 -12.89
C SER A 556 -5.25 3.00 -14.14
N ASN A 557 -4.32 2.40 -14.89
CA ASN A 557 -4.62 1.54 -16.02
C ASN A 557 -4.98 0.10 -15.62
N THR A 558 -4.70 -0.29 -14.38
CA THR A 558 -5.03 -1.62 -13.86
C THR A 558 -6.55 -1.85 -13.92
N PRO A 559 -7.05 -2.98 -14.45
CA PRO A 559 -8.47 -3.25 -14.58
C PRO A 559 -9.08 -3.73 -13.25
N ILE A 560 -8.89 -2.94 -12.18
CA ILE A 560 -9.40 -3.21 -10.83
C ILE A 560 -10.17 -2.00 -10.32
N PHE A 561 -11.32 -2.25 -9.70
CA PHE A 561 -11.97 -1.28 -8.81
C PHE A 561 -12.24 -1.89 -7.44
N LEU A 562 -12.32 -1.02 -6.45
CA LEU A 562 -12.63 -1.35 -5.07
C LEU A 562 -14.07 -0.94 -4.78
N LEU A 563 -14.78 -1.79 -4.05
CA LEU A 563 -16.12 -1.54 -3.54
C LEU A 563 -16.08 -1.67 -2.02
N ASP A 564 -16.07 -0.54 -1.33
CA ASP A 564 -16.19 -0.50 0.13
C ASP A 564 -17.68 -0.53 0.49
N LEU A 565 -18.03 -1.39 1.44
CA LEU A 565 -19.38 -1.58 1.95
C LEU A 565 -19.38 -1.31 3.45
N TRP A 566 -20.11 -0.27 3.86
CA TRP A 566 -20.32 0.06 5.26
C TRP A 566 -21.73 -0.34 5.67
N GLN A 567 -21.80 -1.32 6.57
CA GLN A 567 -23.03 -1.73 7.23
C GLN A 567 -23.41 -0.74 8.34
N PRO A 568 -24.66 -0.78 8.84
CA PRO A 568 -25.03 -0.05 10.03
C PRO A 568 -24.05 -0.29 11.19
N ALA A 569 -23.70 0.78 11.90
CA ALA A 569 -22.73 0.69 12.99
C ALA A 569 -23.24 -0.27 14.08
N GLY A 570 -22.37 -1.20 14.50
CA GLY A 570 -22.70 -2.25 15.47
C GLY A 570 -23.15 -3.57 14.84
N SER A 571 -23.21 -3.66 13.50
CA SER A 571 -23.35 -4.95 12.81
C SER A 571 -22.20 -5.90 13.15
N ASP A 572 -22.55 -7.18 13.29
CA ASP A 572 -21.62 -8.28 13.46
C ASP A 572 -20.79 -8.52 12.18
N ILE A 573 -19.57 -9.02 12.34
CA ILE A 573 -18.67 -9.27 11.21
C ILE A 573 -19.21 -10.35 10.26
N HIS A 574 -19.88 -11.38 10.77
CA HIS A 574 -20.47 -12.44 9.95
C HIS A 574 -21.62 -11.88 9.10
N TYR A 575 -22.45 -10.99 9.66
CA TYR A 575 -23.48 -10.29 8.90
C TYR A 575 -22.87 -9.46 7.75
N SER A 576 -21.80 -8.71 8.03
CA SER A 576 -21.07 -7.95 7.01
C SER A 576 -20.50 -8.87 5.92
N ALA A 577 -19.89 -9.99 6.31
CA ALA A 577 -19.30 -10.98 5.41
C ALA A 577 -20.34 -11.68 4.52
N ASP A 578 -21.55 -11.93 5.04
CA ASP A 578 -22.63 -12.54 4.26
C ASP A 578 -23.26 -11.55 3.29
N GLN A 579 -23.44 -10.28 3.68
CA GLN A 579 -23.85 -9.23 2.75
C GLN A 579 -22.82 -9.02 1.62
N ALA A 580 -21.53 -9.01 1.98
CA ALA A 580 -20.46 -8.95 1.00
C ALA A 580 -20.46 -10.17 0.06
N LYS A 581 -20.78 -11.38 0.57
CA LYS A 581 -20.92 -12.59 -0.24
C LYS A 581 -22.03 -12.46 -1.28
N GLN A 582 -23.20 -11.95 -0.89
CA GLN A 582 -24.32 -11.77 -1.82
C GLN A 582 -23.96 -10.82 -2.97
N ILE A 583 -23.33 -9.69 -2.65
CA ILE A 583 -22.89 -8.72 -3.67
C ILE A 583 -21.75 -9.29 -4.53
N MET A 584 -20.84 -10.07 -3.94
CA MET A 584 -19.80 -10.79 -4.68
C MET A 584 -20.40 -11.77 -5.69
N THR A 585 -21.40 -12.57 -5.30
CA THR A 585 -22.08 -13.48 -6.23
C THR A 585 -22.75 -12.73 -7.38
N TYR A 586 -23.37 -11.58 -7.13
CA TYR A 586 -23.92 -10.74 -8.19
C TYR A 586 -22.83 -10.22 -9.15
N LEU A 587 -21.67 -9.80 -8.62
CA LEU A 587 -20.55 -9.31 -9.43
C LEU A 587 -19.93 -10.40 -10.31
N LEU A 588 -19.80 -11.62 -9.80
CA LEU A 588 -19.28 -12.76 -10.55
C LEU A 588 -20.18 -13.18 -11.73
N GLN A 589 -21.45 -12.76 -11.73
CA GLN A 589 -22.40 -13.00 -12.84
C GLN A 589 -22.32 -11.93 -13.93
N GLN A 590 -21.54 -10.86 -13.76
CA GLN A 590 -21.44 -9.78 -14.74
C GLN A 590 -20.38 -10.07 -15.79
N ASP A 591 -20.69 -9.74 -17.05
CA ASP A 591 -19.76 -9.91 -18.16
C ASP A 591 -18.45 -9.12 -17.92
N GLY A 592 -17.32 -9.76 -18.17
CA GLY A 592 -15.98 -9.16 -18.06
C GLY A 592 -15.39 -9.12 -16.65
N VAL A 593 -16.08 -9.62 -15.62
CA VAL A 593 -15.51 -9.82 -14.28
C VAL A 593 -14.74 -11.14 -14.25
N THR A 594 -13.45 -11.11 -13.94
CA THR A 594 -12.62 -12.32 -13.84
C THR A 594 -12.71 -12.92 -12.45
N ASN A 595 -12.30 -12.16 -11.44
CA ASN A 595 -12.23 -12.59 -10.05
C ASN A 595 -12.76 -11.50 -9.12
N VAL A 596 -13.35 -11.94 -8.00
CA VAL A 596 -13.77 -11.06 -6.91
C VAL A 596 -13.26 -11.63 -5.59
N THR A 597 -12.56 -10.79 -4.82
CA THR A 597 -12.15 -11.11 -3.45
C THR A 597 -12.86 -10.17 -2.50
N ALA A 598 -13.56 -10.72 -1.49
CA ALA A 598 -14.17 -9.96 -0.41
C ALA A 598 -13.32 -10.09 0.87
N THR A 599 -13.06 -8.97 1.55
CA THR A 599 -12.46 -8.92 2.89
C THR A 599 -13.43 -8.19 3.82
N SER A 600 -13.75 -8.77 4.97
CA SER A 600 -14.64 -8.20 5.97
C SER A 600 -13.91 -8.03 7.29
N GLY A 601 -14.23 -6.99 8.07
CA GLY A 601 -13.55 -6.66 9.32
C GLY A 601 -12.41 -5.64 9.17
N ARG A 602 -11.68 -5.66 8.04
CA ARG A 602 -10.65 -4.67 7.67
C ARG A 602 -10.37 -4.69 6.17
N GLY A 603 -9.65 -3.70 5.67
CA GLY A 603 -9.16 -3.71 4.28
C GLY A 603 -8.14 -4.82 4.02
N ALA A 604 -7.93 -5.18 2.76
CA ALA A 604 -6.90 -6.14 2.37
C ALA A 604 -5.50 -5.59 2.68
N GLU A 605 -4.50 -6.47 2.75
CA GLU A 605 -3.09 -6.09 2.88
C GLU A 605 -2.70 -5.09 1.78
N ARG A 606 -1.80 -4.14 2.08
CA ARG A 606 -1.44 -3.09 1.12
C ARG A 606 -0.71 -3.69 -0.08
N PHE A 607 -1.42 -3.99 -1.17
CA PHE A 607 -0.83 -4.58 -2.37
C PHE A 607 -0.25 -3.55 -3.36
N MET A 608 -0.62 -2.28 -3.19
CA MET A 608 -0.16 -1.15 -4.01
C MET A 608 0.09 0.05 -3.12
N LEU A 609 1.11 0.84 -3.46
CA LEU A 609 1.58 1.95 -2.63
C LEU A 609 0.50 3.04 -2.42
N THR A 610 -0.34 3.29 -3.40
CA THR A 610 -1.43 4.29 -3.32
C THR A 610 -2.72 3.73 -2.72
N TYR A 611 -2.80 2.41 -2.52
CA TYR A 611 -3.91 1.79 -1.82
C TYR A 611 -3.72 1.92 -0.30
N GLN A 612 -4.77 2.38 0.39
CA GLN A 612 -4.77 2.53 1.84
C GLN A 612 -5.71 1.47 2.44
N PRO A 613 -5.19 0.48 3.18
CA PRO A 613 -6.02 -0.46 3.92
C PRO A 613 -6.88 0.27 4.94
N GLU A 614 -8.17 -0.06 4.98
CA GLU A 614 -9.08 0.43 6.01
C GLU A 614 -8.78 -0.25 7.36
N LYS A 615 -9.04 0.48 8.45
CA LYS A 615 -8.82 0.02 9.84
C LYS A 615 -9.79 -1.10 10.23
N ILE A 616 -9.66 -1.61 11.45
CA ILE A 616 -10.50 -2.71 11.95
C ILE A 616 -11.89 -2.18 12.34
N TYR A 617 -12.92 -2.65 11.64
CA TYR A 617 -14.34 -2.40 11.90
C TYR A 617 -15.18 -3.64 11.56
N SER A 618 -15.99 -4.14 12.50
CA SER A 618 -16.90 -5.28 12.26
C SER A 618 -17.96 -5.01 11.19
N SER A 619 -18.33 -3.74 11.01
CA SER A 619 -19.36 -3.27 10.06
C SER A 619 -18.81 -2.92 8.67
N TYR A 620 -17.54 -3.25 8.40
CA TYR A 620 -16.88 -2.95 7.14
C TYR A 620 -16.59 -4.20 6.33
N SER A 621 -16.85 -4.12 5.03
CA SER A 621 -16.38 -5.07 4.04
C SER A 621 -15.86 -4.35 2.80
N GLN A 622 -14.91 -4.95 2.10
CA GLN A 622 -14.38 -4.44 0.84
C GLN A 622 -14.33 -5.58 -0.18
N LEU A 623 -14.75 -5.28 -1.41
CA LEU A 623 -14.61 -6.18 -2.54
C LEU A 623 -13.58 -5.61 -3.52
N ILE A 624 -12.60 -6.43 -3.85
CA ILE A 624 -11.60 -6.17 -4.90
C ILE A 624 -12.10 -6.89 -6.15
N VAL A 625 -12.50 -6.12 -7.16
CA VAL A 625 -13.09 -6.66 -8.40
C VAL A 625 -12.08 -6.48 -9.52
N ARG A 626 -11.61 -7.60 -10.08
CA ARG A 626 -10.74 -7.62 -11.27
C ARG A 626 -11.59 -7.87 -12.51
N MET A 627 -11.30 -7.11 -13.57
CA MET A 627 -11.95 -7.24 -14.87
C MET A 627 -10.95 -7.66 -15.94
N GLU A 628 -11.47 -8.16 -17.07
CA GLU A 628 -10.67 -8.44 -18.27
C GLU A 628 -10.19 -7.15 -18.94
N ASP A 629 -11.09 -6.17 -19.08
CA ASP A 629 -10.82 -4.91 -19.78
C ASP A 629 -11.19 -3.67 -18.94
N LYS A 630 -10.26 -2.73 -18.87
CA LYS A 630 -10.42 -1.39 -18.30
C LYS A 630 -11.56 -0.59 -18.95
N ALA A 631 -11.86 -0.79 -20.23
CA ALA A 631 -12.87 0.02 -20.92
C ALA A 631 -14.29 -0.21 -20.34
N GLN A 632 -14.55 -1.38 -19.78
CA GLN A 632 -15.85 -1.78 -19.24
C GLN A 632 -16.08 -1.27 -17.80
N LEU A 633 -15.00 -0.93 -17.08
CA LEU A 633 -15.03 -0.50 -15.67
C LEU A 633 -16.07 0.61 -15.38
N PRO A 634 -16.09 1.75 -16.11
CA PRO A 634 -17.01 2.84 -15.79
C PRO A 634 -18.49 2.45 -15.94
N ALA A 635 -18.81 1.59 -16.91
CA ALA A 635 -20.16 1.10 -17.14
C ALA A 635 -20.59 0.15 -16.02
N LEU A 636 -19.73 -0.84 -15.69
CA LEU A 636 -20.01 -1.78 -14.61
C LEU A 636 -20.14 -1.08 -13.26
N MET A 637 -19.23 -0.16 -12.93
CA MET A 637 -19.31 0.63 -11.68
C MET A 637 -20.64 1.41 -11.57
N LYS A 638 -21.17 1.91 -12.69
CA LYS A 638 -22.48 2.59 -12.70
C LYS A 638 -23.61 1.59 -12.41
N GLN A 639 -23.61 0.44 -13.08
CA GLN A 639 -24.60 -0.62 -12.87
C GLN A 639 -24.58 -1.17 -11.45
N VAL A 640 -23.40 -1.47 -10.91
CA VAL A 640 -23.21 -1.95 -9.52
C VAL A 640 -23.75 -0.93 -8.52
N ARG A 641 -23.48 0.36 -8.74
CA ARG A 641 -24.00 1.43 -7.89
C ARG A 641 -25.53 1.48 -7.89
N GLU A 642 -26.15 1.39 -9.06
CA GLU A 642 -27.62 1.39 -9.20
C GLU A 642 -28.24 0.14 -8.56
N HIS A 643 -27.60 -1.02 -8.71
CA HIS A 643 -28.02 -2.27 -8.07
C HIS A 643 -27.97 -2.17 -6.53
N ILE A 644 -26.87 -1.66 -5.97
CA ILE A 644 -26.73 -1.50 -4.51
C ILE A 644 -27.76 -0.51 -3.95
N TYR A 645 -27.95 0.64 -4.59
CA TYR A 645 -28.94 1.61 -4.11
C TYR A 645 -30.39 1.12 -4.14
N SER A 646 -30.72 0.20 -5.07
CA SER A 646 -32.07 -0.35 -5.19
C SER A 646 -32.32 -1.54 -4.27
N HIS A 647 -31.33 -2.43 -4.08
CA HIS A 647 -31.51 -3.69 -3.36
C HIS A 647 -30.99 -3.64 -1.92
N TYR A 648 -30.05 -2.75 -1.62
CA TYR A 648 -29.35 -2.68 -0.33
C TYR A 648 -29.32 -1.25 0.25
N PRO A 649 -30.49 -0.62 0.52
CA PRO A 649 -30.55 0.78 0.95
C PRO A 649 -29.90 1.07 2.31
N ALA A 650 -29.68 0.03 3.12
CA ALA A 650 -29.02 0.16 4.42
C ALA A 650 -27.48 0.19 4.34
N ILE A 651 -26.90 -0.12 3.18
CA ILE A 651 -25.45 -0.20 2.99
C ILE A 651 -24.93 1.12 2.40
N ASP A 652 -23.97 1.73 3.08
CA ASP A 652 -23.22 2.88 2.53
C ASP A 652 -22.06 2.35 1.66
N ALA A 653 -22.28 2.34 0.35
CA ALA A 653 -21.33 1.81 -0.63
C ALA A 653 -20.52 2.90 -1.32
N LYS A 654 -19.19 2.71 -1.33
CA LYS A 654 -18.23 3.57 -2.02
C LYS A 654 -17.48 2.77 -3.08
N LEU A 655 -17.62 3.18 -4.33
CA LEU A 655 -16.86 2.61 -5.45
C LEU A 655 -15.68 3.51 -5.78
N MET A 656 -14.48 2.91 -5.84
CA MET A 656 -13.22 3.61 -6.11
C MET A 656 -12.46 2.92 -7.23
N ARG A 657 -11.86 3.71 -8.12
CA ARG A 657 -10.83 3.21 -9.03
C ARG A 657 -9.49 3.37 -8.35
N LEU A 658 -8.54 2.49 -8.66
CA LEU A 658 -7.15 2.71 -8.26
C LEU A 658 -6.63 3.99 -8.93
N GLU A 659 -5.84 4.77 -8.22
CA GLU A 659 -5.22 6.02 -8.68
C GLU A 659 -3.69 5.88 -8.65
N VAL A 660 -3.00 6.62 -9.52
CA VAL A 660 -1.53 6.56 -9.67
C VAL A 660 -0.79 7.36 -8.57
N GLY A 661 -1.50 8.21 -7.83
CA GLY A 661 -0.95 8.95 -6.69
C GLY A 661 -1.67 8.66 -5.38
N PRO A 662 -1.23 9.27 -4.26
CA PRO A 662 -1.84 9.07 -2.95
C PRO A 662 -3.36 9.31 -3.00
N SER A 663 -4.13 8.27 -2.67
CA SER A 663 -5.59 8.34 -2.65
C SER A 663 -6.05 9.12 -1.40
N THR A 664 -6.88 10.14 -1.59
CA THR A 664 -7.59 10.81 -0.50
C THR A 664 -8.87 10.04 -0.12
N PRO A 665 -9.31 10.02 1.16
CA PRO A 665 -10.55 9.37 1.55
C PRO A 665 -11.79 9.93 0.82
N ALA A 666 -11.85 11.23 0.57
CA ALA A 666 -12.82 11.86 -0.31
C ALA A 666 -12.22 13.06 -1.08
N LYS A 667 -12.87 13.46 -2.19
CA LYS A 667 -12.44 14.61 -2.99
C LYS A 667 -12.74 15.96 -2.32
N ILE A 668 -13.74 15.98 -1.45
CA ILE A 668 -14.18 17.14 -0.69
C ILE A 668 -14.40 16.66 0.73
N GLU A 669 -13.74 17.32 1.68
CA GLU A 669 -13.81 17.00 3.10
C GLU A 669 -14.08 18.29 3.89
N ALA A 670 -14.87 18.17 4.95
CA ALA A 670 -15.10 19.23 5.92
C ALA A 670 -14.77 18.66 7.30
N ARG A 671 -13.84 19.30 8.02
CA ARG A 671 -13.44 18.91 9.38
C ARG A 671 -14.02 19.90 10.39
N PHE A 672 -14.76 19.37 11.36
CA PHE A 672 -15.24 20.11 12.51
C PHE A 672 -14.46 19.67 13.74
N SER A 673 -14.01 20.64 14.56
CA SER A 673 -13.24 20.38 15.77
C SER A 673 -13.86 21.16 16.94
N GLY A 674 -13.99 20.51 18.08
CA GLY A 674 -14.64 21.07 19.27
C GLY A 674 -14.71 20.06 20.40
N ALA A 675 -15.05 20.51 21.61
CA ALA A 675 -15.11 19.66 22.80
C ALA A 675 -16.44 18.91 22.96
N ASP A 676 -17.53 19.37 22.35
CA ASP A 676 -18.88 18.81 22.51
C ASP A 676 -19.26 17.88 21.33
N PRO A 677 -19.40 16.57 21.57
CA PRO A 677 -19.79 15.59 20.56
C PRO A 677 -21.13 15.85 19.87
N ASP A 678 -22.13 16.34 20.60
CA ASP A 678 -23.47 16.52 20.07
C ASP A 678 -23.51 17.73 19.13
N VAL A 679 -22.79 18.80 19.46
CA VAL A 679 -22.62 19.97 18.58
C VAL A 679 -21.91 19.57 17.28
N LEU A 680 -20.82 18.81 17.37
CA LEU A 680 -20.07 18.35 16.20
C LEU A 680 -20.94 17.47 15.27
N ARG A 681 -21.80 16.63 15.84
CA ARG A 681 -22.74 15.80 15.07
C ARG A 681 -23.82 16.64 14.39
N GLN A 682 -24.31 17.70 15.04
CA GLN A 682 -25.24 18.66 14.41
C GLN A 682 -24.59 19.38 13.23
N LEU A 683 -23.34 19.84 13.37
CA LEU A 683 -22.60 20.49 12.29
C LEU A 683 -22.34 19.53 11.11
N SER A 684 -21.99 18.28 11.39
CA SER A 684 -21.89 17.23 10.37
C SER A 684 -23.20 17.07 9.60
N ALA A 685 -24.34 16.97 10.31
CA ALA A 685 -25.64 16.82 9.67
C ALA A 685 -26.01 18.01 8.77
N GLN A 686 -25.71 19.24 9.20
CA GLN A 686 -25.90 20.45 8.40
C GLN A 686 -25.03 20.44 7.13
N ALA A 687 -23.74 20.10 7.27
CA ALA A 687 -22.83 20.00 6.14
C ALA A 687 -23.29 18.94 5.13
N GLN A 688 -23.75 17.78 5.62
CA GLN A 688 -24.30 16.73 4.76
C GLN A 688 -25.56 17.19 4.02
N GLN A 689 -26.45 17.96 4.65
CA GLN A 689 -27.62 18.54 3.99
C GLN A 689 -27.22 19.51 2.88
N ILE A 690 -26.24 20.37 3.13
CA ILE A 690 -25.71 21.31 2.12
C ILE A 690 -25.13 20.54 0.93
N LEU A 691 -24.31 19.51 1.20
CA LEU A 691 -23.73 18.67 0.14
C LEU A 691 -24.81 17.88 -0.63
N LYS A 692 -25.85 17.38 0.04
CA LYS A 692 -26.96 16.65 -0.59
C LYS A 692 -27.80 17.53 -1.51
N ALA A 693 -27.78 18.85 -1.33
CA ALA A 693 -28.47 19.79 -2.22
C ALA A 693 -27.80 19.89 -3.60
N ASP A 694 -26.53 19.50 -3.73
CA ASP A 694 -25.83 19.46 -5.01
C ASP A 694 -26.15 18.15 -5.76
N PRO A 695 -26.72 18.20 -6.98
CA PRO A 695 -27.09 17.02 -7.75
C PRO A 695 -25.89 16.18 -8.23
N GLY A 696 -24.66 16.70 -8.16
CA GLY A 696 -23.41 16.03 -8.47
C GLY A 696 -22.75 15.34 -7.27
N ALA A 697 -23.18 15.64 -6.03
CA ALA A 697 -22.60 15.05 -4.84
C ALA A 697 -22.99 13.57 -4.68
N ARG A 698 -22.02 12.73 -4.34
CA ARG A 698 -22.18 11.27 -4.19
C ARG A 698 -21.41 10.81 -2.96
N ASN A 699 -21.86 9.72 -2.34
CA ASN A 699 -21.19 9.08 -1.20
C ASN A 699 -20.91 10.07 -0.04
N ILE A 700 -21.96 10.80 0.37
CA ILE A 700 -21.89 11.80 1.44
C ILE A 700 -21.99 11.06 2.77
N ARG A 701 -20.92 11.12 3.56
CA ARG A 701 -20.80 10.41 4.84
C ARG A 701 -19.94 11.19 5.82
N ASP A 702 -20.07 10.86 7.09
CA ASP A 702 -19.11 11.24 8.13
C ASP A 702 -18.32 10.01 8.61
N ASN A 703 -17.23 10.27 9.33
CA ASN A 703 -16.37 9.25 9.91
C ASN A 703 -16.88 8.76 11.29
N TRP A 704 -17.84 9.44 11.91
CA TRP A 704 -18.37 9.10 13.25
C TRP A 704 -19.52 8.08 13.21
N ARG A 705 -20.09 7.84 12.03
CA ARG A 705 -21.07 6.77 11.76
C ARG A 705 -22.31 6.83 12.67
N GLY A 706 -23.16 5.80 12.58
CA GLY A 706 -24.38 5.68 13.39
C GLY A 706 -24.10 5.45 14.88
N ARG A 707 -25.03 5.85 15.75
CA ARG A 707 -25.00 5.47 17.17
C ARG A 707 -25.25 3.97 17.30
N GLN A 708 -24.51 3.31 18.19
CA GLN A 708 -24.66 1.88 18.47
C GLN A 708 -25.64 1.65 19.63
N LYS A 709 -26.34 0.51 19.59
CA LYS A 709 -27.20 0.07 20.68
C LYS A 709 -26.34 -0.58 21.77
N VAL A 710 -26.64 -0.32 23.04
CA VAL A 710 -25.94 -0.89 24.19
C VAL A 710 -26.96 -1.34 25.23
N ILE A 711 -26.76 -2.53 25.78
CA ILE A 711 -27.49 -3.01 26.96
C ILE A 711 -26.64 -2.68 28.19
N ARG A 712 -27.21 -1.95 29.16
CA ARG A 712 -26.51 -1.54 30.39
C ARG A 712 -27.23 -2.11 31.62
N PRO A 713 -26.77 -3.25 32.16
CA PRO A 713 -27.19 -3.76 33.48
C PRO A 713 -26.95 -2.71 34.57
N LEU A 714 -27.95 -2.43 35.40
CA LEU A 714 -27.85 -1.44 36.48
C LEU A 714 -27.54 -2.12 37.82
N PHE A 715 -26.24 -2.20 38.16
CA PHE A 715 -25.81 -2.86 39.38
C PHE A 715 -26.43 -2.25 40.66
N ASN A 716 -27.17 -3.08 41.41
CA ASN A 716 -27.71 -2.73 42.72
C ASN A 716 -26.72 -3.12 43.82
N GLU A 717 -25.83 -2.18 44.16
CA GLU A 717 -24.77 -2.40 45.14
C GLU A 717 -25.28 -2.84 46.52
N ALA A 718 -26.40 -2.28 46.98
CA ALA A 718 -26.95 -2.58 48.30
C ALA A 718 -27.40 -4.05 48.40
N MET A 719 -28.09 -4.55 47.37
CA MET A 719 -28.54 -5.94 47.33
C MET A 719 -27.38 -6.89 47.08
N ALA A 720 -26.46 -6.54 46.19
CA ALA A 720 -25.29 -7.34 45.88
C ALA A 720 -24.37 -7.54 47.10
N ARG A 721 -24.08 -6.47 47.85
CA ARG A 721 -23.28 -6.56 49.10
C ARG A 721 -23.95 -7.46 50.15
N ARG A 722 -25.28 -7.43 50.27
CA ARG A 722 -26.03 -8.34 51.19
C ARG A 722 -25.88 -9.79 50.77
N ALA A 723 -25.96 -10.05 49.46
CA ALA A 723 -25.76 -11.36 48.86
C ALA A 723 -24.28 -11.78 48.80
N GLY A 724 -23.32 -10.91 49.14
CA GLY A 724 -21.89 -11.20 49.03
C GLY A 724 -21.41 -11.33 47.57
N ILE A 725 -22.03 -10.57 46.67
CA ILE A 725 -21.72 -10.51 45.24
C ILE A 725 -21.05 -9.17 44.94
N SER A 726 -19.92 -9.22 44.26
CA SER A 726 -19.22 -8.06 43.75
C SER A 726 -19.66 -7.72 42.32
N LYS A 727 -19.29 -6.51 41.86
CA LYS A 727 -19.47 -6.15 40.45
C LYS A 727 -18.71 -7.12 39.52
N GLN A 728 -17.50 -7.51 39.91
CA GLN A 728 -16.67 -8.43 39.13
C GLN A 728 -17.34 -9.81 38.94
N ASP A 729 -18.05 -10.31 39.96
CA ASP A 729 -18.78 -11.58 39.85
C ASP A 729 -19.90 -11.50 38.79
N ILE A 730 -20.55 -10.35 38.66
CA ILE A 730 -21.58 -10.12 37.63
C ILE A 730 -20.93 -10.03 36.25
N ASP A 731 -19.85 -9.25 36.12
CA ASP A 731 -19.12 -9.10 34.86
C ASP A 731 -18.59 -10.46 34.38
N ASP A 732 -18.08 -11.30 35.29
CA ASP A 732 -17.59 -12.65 34.99
C ASP A 732 -18.70 -13.60 34.55
N VAL A 733 -19.87 -13.55 35.19
CA VAL A 733 -21.04 -14.36 34.80
C VAL A 733 -21.55 -13.93 33.44
N LEU A 734 -21.65 -12.64 33.17
CA LEU A 734 -22.05 -12.12 31.86
C LEU A 734 -21.04 -12.53 30.78
N LEU A 735 -19.75 -12.34 31.02
CA LEU A 735 -18.70 -12.69 30.07
C LEU A 735 -18.70 -14.19 29.77
N THR A 736 -18.70 -15.03 30.81
CA THR A 736 -18.73 -16.49 30.65
C THR A 736 -20.03 -16.96 29.99
N SER A 737 -21.16 -16.33 30.27
CA SER A 737 -22.44 -16.77 29.68
C SER A 737 -22.62 -16.35 28.23
N LEU A 738 -21.97 -15.26 27.79
CA LEU A 738 -22.14 -14.69 26.45
C LEU A 738 -20.94 -15.01 25.54
N SER A 739 -19.92 -14.14 25.54
CA SER A 739 -18.77 -14.23 24.63
C SER A 739 -17.74 -15.31 25.04
N GLY A 740 -17.81 -15.77 26.28
CA GLY A 740 -16.88 -16.70 26.89
C GLY A 740 -15.72 -16.00 27.61
N LYS A 741 -15.22 -16.65 28.66
CA LYS A 741 -14.07 -16.18 29.44
C LYS A 741 -12.88 -17.11 29.21
N THR A 742 -11.72 -16.55 28.86
CA THR A 742 -10.47 -17.30 28.75
C THR A 742 -9.97 -17.67 30.15
N LEU A 743 -9.90 -18.97 30.45
CA LEU A 743 -9.49 -19.48 31.77
C LEU A 743 -8.18 -20.27 31.74
N GLY A 744 -7.62 -20.55 30.56
CA GLY A 744 -6.34 -21.25 30.44
C GLY A 744 -5.82 -21.22 29.01
N VAL A 745 -4.75 -21.96 28.77
CA VAL A 745 -4.16 -22.16 27.44
C VAL A 745 -3.90 -23.64 27.26
N TYR A 746 -4.37 -24.20 26.14
CA TYR A 746 -4.08 -25.54 25.66
C TYR A 746 -2.89 -25.50 24.70
N ARG A 747 -1.99 -26.47 24.83
CA ARG A 747 -0.76 -26.55 24.03
C ARG A 747 -0.94 -27.63 22.98
N ASP A 748 -0.88 -27.23 21.71
CA ASP A 748 -0.99 -28.14 20.56
C ASP A 748 0.27 -27.99 19.69
N GLY A 749 1.28 -28.81 19.97
CA GLY A 749 2.59 -28.71 19.32
C GLY A 749 3.23 -27.33 19.49
N THR A 750 3.31 -26.57 18.38
CA THR A 750 3.84 -25.20 18.35
C THR A 750 2.79 -24.12 18.63
N HIS A 751 1.52 -24.49 18.77
CA HIS A 751 0.40 -23.57 18.93
C HIS A 751 -0.09 -23.51 20.38
N LEU A 752 -0.52 -22.31 20.77
CA LEU A 752 -1.12 -22.02 22.07
C LEU A 752 -2.57 -21.60 21.84
N LEU A 753 -3.51 -22.48 22.17
CA LEU A 753 -4.94 -22.25 22.00
C LEU A 753 -5.53 -21.76 23.33
N PRO A 754 -6.19 -20.59 23.39
CA PRO A 754 -6.89 -20.20 24.61
C PRO A 754 -8.03 -21.18 24.92
N ILE A 755 -8.16 -21.58 26.19
CA ILE A 755 -9.30 -22.34 26.69
C ILE A 755 -10.37 -21.35 27.11
N VAL A 756 -11.48 -21.32 26.37
CA VAL A 756 -12.60 -20.41 26.57
C VAL A 756 -13.78 -21.18 27.14
N VAL A 757 -14.22 -20.80 28.33
CA VAL A 757 -15.42 -21.36 28.96
C VAL A 757 -16.61 -20.50 28.57
N ARG A 758 -17.67 -21.14 28.05
CA ARG A 758 -18.89 -20.43 27.67
C ARG A 758 -20.17 -21.25 27.79
N SER A 759 -21.32 -20.60 27.73
CA SER A 759 -22.62 -21.28 27.67
C SER A 759 -22.99 -21.76 26.26
N PRO A 760 -23.83 -22.81 26.13
CA PRO A 760 -24.35 -23.28 24.85
C PRO A 760 -25.07 -22.17 24.08
N LEU A 761 -25.08 -22.25 22.75
CA LEU A 761 -25.70 -21.23 21.90
C LEU A 761 -27.18 -20.98 22.24
N SER A 762 -27.95 -22.04 22.52
CA SER A 762 -29.37 -21.97 22.92
C SER A 762 -29.62 -21.24 24.24
N GLU A 763 -28.57 -20.98 25.00
CA GLU A 763 -28.61 -20.29 26.28
C GLU A 763 -28.18 -18.81 26.15
N ARG A 764 -27.65 -18.38 24.99
CA ARG A 764 -27.07 -17.04 24.80
C ARG A 764 -27.47 -16.34 23.50
N ASP A 765 -28.32 -16.95 22.70
CA ASP A 765 -28.80 -16.42 21.41
C ASP A 765 -29.96 -15.43 21.55
N ASN A 766 -30.59 -15.34 22.73
CA ASN A 766 -31.65 -14.38 23.03
C ASN A 766 -31.27 -13.43 24.18
N ILE A 767 -31.68 -12.17 24.05
CA ILE A 767 -31.57 -11.14 25.08
C ILE A 767 -32.34 -11.54 26.35
N ASP A 768 -33.49 -12.22 26.23
CA ASP A 768 -34.28 -12.63 27.40
C ASP A 768 -33.51 -13.60 28.30
N ALA A 769 -32.56 -14.35 27.75
CA ALA A 769 -31.71 -15.26 28.51
C ALA A 769 -30.81 -14.54 29.52
N LEU A 770 -30.70 -13.21 29.45
CA LEU A 770 -30.02 -12.40 30.47
C LEU A 770 -30.78 -12.39 31.80
N TYR A 771 -32.12 -12.48 31.79
CA TYR A 771 -32.92 -12.50 33.01
C TYR A 771 -32.81 -13.82 33.79
N ASP A 772 -32.50 -14.90 33.06
CA ASP A 772 -32.34 -16.25 33.62
C ASP A 772 -30.95 -16.53 34.18
N LEU A 773 -30.03 -15.56 34.06
CA LEU A 773 -28.67 -15.72 34.58
C LEU A 773 -28.66 -15.89 36.10
N GLN A 774 -27.79 -16.76 36.56
CA GLN A 774 -27.54 -16.97 37.98
C GLN A 774 -26.11 -16.62 38.34
N VAL A 775 -25.94 -15.88 39.43
CA VAL A 775 -24.64 -15.45 39.95
C VAL A 775 -24.32 -16.25 41.20
N PHE A 776 -23.12 -16.81 41.26
CA PHE A 776 -22.66 -17.56 42.42
C PHE A 776 -22.33 -16.61 43.57
N SER A 777 -22.99 -16.79 44.72
CA SER A 777 -22.65 -16.08 45.95
C SER A 777 -21.61 -16.89 46.73
N SER A 778 -20.38 -16.37 46.82
CA SER A 778 -19.32 -16.96 47.63
C SER A 778 -19.70 -17.03 49.12
N LYS A 779 -20.44 -16.04 49.61
CA LYS A 779 -20.89 -15.96 51.01
C LYS A 779 -21.99 -16.97 51.34
N LEU A 780 -22.93 -17.21 50.41
CA LEU A 780 -24.04 -18.14 50.60
C LEU A 780 -23.73 -19.55 50.10
N GLY A 781 -22.63 -19.74 49.37
CA GLY A 781 -22.25 -21.03 48.76
C GLY A 781 -23.25 -21.54 47.74
N ARG A 782 -24.05 -20.65 47.14
CA ARG A 782 -25.11 -21.01 46.19
C ARG A 782 -25.32 -19.95 45.12
N TYR A 783 -25.93 -20.35 44.02
CA TYR A 783 -26.35 -19.46 42.95
C TYR A 783 -27.63 -18.70 43.33
N ILE A 784 -27.72 -17.43 42.94
CA ILE A 784 -28.95 -16.62 43.03
C ILE A 784 -29.25 -15.95 41.69
N PRO A 785 -30.52 -15.63 41.37
CA PRO A 785 -30.87 -14.92 40.14
C PRO A 785 -30.18 -13.56 40.03
N ILE A 786 -29.68 -13.23 38.83
CA ILE A 786 -29.01 -11.95 38.55
C ILE A 786 -29.93 -10.75 38.80
N THR A 787 -31.24 -10.93 38.61
CA THR A 787 -32.29 -9.92 38.82
C THR A 787 -32.44 -9.48 40.28
N GLN A 788 -31.82 -10.19 41.23
CA GLN A 788 -31.76 -9.73 42.62
C GLN A 788 -30.70 -8.64 42.84
N VAL A 789 -29.76 -8.49 41.89
CA VAL A 789 -28.57 -7.63 42.02
C VAL A 789 -28.36 -6.67 40.84
N VAL A 790 -29.22 -6.73 39.81
CA VAL A 790 -29.21 -5.90 38.59
C VAL A 790 -30.60 -5.37 38.29
#